data_AF-A0A3B8WZS6-F1
#
_entry.id   AF-A0A3B8WZS6-F1
#
_cell.length_a   1.000
_cell.length_b   1.000
_cell.length_c   1.000
_cell.angle_alpha   90.00
_cell.angle_beta   90.00
_cell.angle_gamma   90.00
#
_symmetry.space_group_name_H-M   'P 1'
#
loop_
_entity.id
_entity.type
_entity.pdbx_description
1 polymer ?
#
loop_
_entity_poly.entity_id
_entity_poly.type
_entity_poly.pdbx_seq_one_letter_code
_entity_poly.pdbx_strand_id
1 'polypeptide(L)'
;TASFPEEGLTKVGFEEDGYNSKLNLIWQAGDQITITDEADPSNTQTFDIVSGVGTKSATFSGTAPAAAASYKIIYNGNPSYAVQTQAADGDTGHLKYEATLTGVTDYSSFTFTAATSSAVLRLRTKIPDDFYGNVKAVVIKAGTAFVKVDITDSADAGEANVFTVYASLPGEMAIAAGTELYVSFMMDETKAYLKHTAYRVLPAMTIEAGKVNTINLNCSAIKTSAGAGDDGTAAKPYLIADQYQMKAMHSVMAENATKYFKMVEDVDMKGVAWTSLNNAGSFGKGIDFDGDGHVIDNLTCKSDAYPSFVGVINGTVKNIVFDHATITAGSNTAGVLAGYCGSGSTITGNFSGITVKNSSVTGSKQRLGGIVGRVVKTSVSITDCHVENTSVTSSADRVGGLLGEFDAKTTVSGCTATNVTVEGSIHIGGLIGVLYGEANNCASSGTVTSTTNGKTDVGLGGFAGYVDNASASISQCSTSVTVNQPENGLSIGGFVGYLLKGTVEKCFSTGDVSGKYRYNGGFVGKINAGTGTATISDCYASGNVSANSYSGGFIGGVDGGTVNISRCYSSGSVTGTGFALGGLAGYVGVESLSMQNCAAWNPVVTPTTYGANNWSSGAVVGVTFPTCSLTDNYRSPAMALTAYWVPASDYNHPNVSADHPLVMQNGDETTATKLASGQQGYPQFPYHGKVEAGKTLSQLASTTLGWDSAIWDFSTDYPTLK
;
A
#
# COMPACT_ATOMS: atom_id res chain seq x y z
N THR A 1 18.82 66.95 -3.66
CA THR A 1 18.29 66.04 -4.70
C THR A 1 19.35 64.99 -5.00
N ALA A 2 18.97 63.76 -5.31
CA ALA A 2 19.86 62.69 -5.76
C ALA A 2 19.15 61.85 -6.82
N SER A 3 19.87 61.45 -7.88
CA SER A 3 19.32 60.74 -9.03
C SER A 3 20.05 59.42 -9.27
N PHE A 4 19.32 58.37 -9.63
CA PHE A 4 19.90 57.16 -10.23
C PHE A 4 20.25 57.42 -11.71
N PRO A 5 21.36 56.85 -12.22
CA PRO A 5 21.79 57.09 -13.61
C PRO A 5 20.77 56.61 -14.66
N GLU A 6 20.84 57.19 -15.85
CA GLU A 6 19.97 56.81 -16.97
C GLU A 6 20.40 55.51 -17.65
N GLU A 7 21.71 55.27 -17.75
CA GLU A 7 22.29 54.10 -18.42
C GLU A 7 22.83 53.05 -17.43
N GLY A 8 22.73 51.78 -17.83
CA GLY A 8 22.76 50.63 -16.91
C GLY A 8 21.54 49.71 -17.05
N LEU A 9 20.96 49.62 -18.26
CA LEU A 9 19.82 48.76 -18.57
C LEU A 9 20.25 47.29 -18.70
N THR A 10 20.38 46.56 -17.60
CA THR A 10 20.28 45.10 -17.61
C THR A 10 18.84 44.67 -17.89
N LYS A 11 18.44 44.77 -19.17
CA LYS A 11 17.26 44.08 -19.70
C LYS A 11 17.53 42.58 -19.64
N VAL A 12 16.88 41.87 -18.73
CA VAL A 12 16.84 40.40 -18.75
C VAL A 12 15.40 39.94 -18.70
N GLY A 13 14.94 39.39 -19.82
CA GLY A 13 13.73 38.56 -19.87
C GLY A 13 14.12 37.11 -19.62
N PHE A 14 13.34 36.44 -18.79
CA PHE A 14 13.35 34.99 -18.60
C PHE A 14 11.97 34.49 -18.99
N GLU A 15 11.88 33.42 -19.78
CA GLU A 15 10.60 32.81 -20.15
C GLU A 15 10.48 31.40 -19.59
N GLU A 16 9.26 31.04 -19.19
CA GLU A 16 8.69 29.72 -19.52
C GLU A 16 7.59 29.93 -20.59
N ASP A 17 6.74 30.98 -20.45
CA ASP A 17 5.78 31.43 -21.49
C ASP A 17 5.53 32.97 -21.49
N GLY A 18 6.31 33.76 -22.23
CA GLY A 18 5.85 35.04 -22.83
C GLY A 18 5.64 36.32 -21.97
N TYR A 19 6.04 36.39 -20.69
CA TYR A 19 5.86 37.60 -19.86
C TYR A 19 7.14 38.45 -19.68
N ASN A 20 7.19 39.61 -20.33
CA ASN A 20 8.32 40.55 -20.26
C ASN A 20 8.39 41.31 -18.91
N SER A 21 9.35 40.96 -18.06
CA SER A 21 9.70 41.74 -16.86
C SER A 21 10.49 43.01 -17.18
N LYS A 22 10.25 44.10 -16.45
CA LYS A 22 10.98 45.39 -16.57
C LYS A 22 11.72 45.74 -15.27
N LEU A 23 12.93 46.28 -15.39
CA LEU A 23 13.72 46.79 -14.27
C LEU A 23 13.37 48.26 -14.01
N ASN A 24 12.96 48.62 -12.79
CA ASN A 24 12.71 50.00 -12.37
C ASN A 24 13.43 50.28 -11.04
N LEU A 25 14.56 50.98 -11.08
CA LEU A 25 15.17 51.60 -9.90
C LEU A 25 14.46 52.93 -9.62
N ILE A 26 13.73 52.98 -8.52
CA ILE A 26 12.98 54.15 -8.06
C ILE A 26 13.08 54.29 -6.54
N TRP A 27 13.13 55.52 -6.05
CA TRP A 27 13.16 55.82 -4.61
C TRP A 27 11.84 55.41 -3.94
N GLN A 28 11.91 54.98 -2.68
CA GLN A 28 10.77 54.50 -1.89
C GLN A 28 10.47 55.41 -0.69
N ALA A 29 9.26 55.29 -0.13
CA ALA A 29 8.88 56.02 1.07
C ALA A 29 9.63 55.45 2.29
N GLY A 30 10.30 56.32 3.05
CA GLY A 30 11.17 55.93 4.17
C GLY A 30 12.66 55.85 3.81
N ASP A 31 13.03 56.08 2.55
CA ASP A 31 14.43 56.18 2.14
C ASP A 31 15.14 57.36 2.81
N GLN A 32 16.35 57.11 3.29
CA GLN A 32 17.22 58.10 3.95
C GLN A 32 18.62 58.08 3.33
N ILE A 33 19.29 59.23 3.36
CA ILE A 33 20.74 59.31 3.15
C ILE A 33 21.42 59.91 4.39
N THR A 34 22.61 59.42 4.72
CA THR A 34 23.45 59.97 5.79
C THR A 34 24.72 60.57 5.19
N ILE A 35 25.12 61.73 5.70
CA ILE A 35 26.37 62.41 5.36
C ILE A 35 27.22 62.46 6.63
N THR A 36 28.46 62.00 6.53
CA THR A 36 29.41 61.90 7.64
C THR A 36 30.71 62.61 7.26
N ASP A 37 31.21 63.47 8.14
CA ASP A 37 32.56 64.02 8.08
C ASP A 37 33.60 62.90 8.23
N GLU A 38 34.54 62.80 7.30
CA GLU A 38 35.55 61.73 7.34
C GLU A 38 36.62 61.95 8.43
N ALA A 39 36.84 63.19 8.87
CA ALA A 39 37.83 63.53 9.89
C ALA A 39 37.27 63.40 11.31
N ASP A 40 35.97 63.61 11.49
CA ASP A 40 35.25 63.35 12.75
C ASP A 40 33.91 62.63 12.49
N PRO A 41 33.88 61.29 12.56
CA PRO A 41 32.65 60.52 12.35
C PRO A 41 31.49 60.84 13.32
N SER A 42 31.74 61.55 14.43
CA SER A 42 30.67 62.02 15.32
C SER A 42 29.84 63.16 14.70
N ASN A 43 30.42 63.89 13.74
CA ASN A 43 29.74 64.87 12.88
C ASN A 43 29.03 64.15 11.72
N THR A 44 27.98 63.40 12.07
CA THR A 44 27.14 62.61 11.16
C THR A 44 25.71 63.16 11.15
N GLN A 45 25.12 63.29 9.96
CA GLN A 45 23.77 63.82 9.79
C GLN A 45 22.96 63.02 8.76
N THR A 46 21.73 62.65 9.14
CA THR A 46 20.77 62.00 8.26
C THR A 46 19.85 63.02 7.58
N PHE A 47 19.38 62.67 6.39
CA PHE A 47 18.46 63.43 5.56
C PHE A 47 17.34 62.50 5.09
N ASP A 48 16.10 62.88 5.37
CA ASP A 48 14.90 62.13 5.02
C ASP A 48 14.42 62.48 3.61
N ILE A 49 13.88 61.51 2.87
CA ILE A 49 13.22 61.76 1.59
C ILE A 49 11.97 62.63 1.79
N VAL A 50 11.85 63.69 0.99
CA VAL A 50 10.70 64.63 1.01
C VAL A 50 9.94 64.70 -0.31
N SER A 51 10.56 64.30 -1.43
CA SER A 51 9.87 64.18 -2.73
C SER A 51 10.59 63.22 -3.67
N GLY A 52 9.90 62.76 -4.72
CA GLY A 52 10.48 61.89 -5.76
C GLY A 52 10.38 60.39 -5.51
N VAL A 53 9.66 59.98 -4.46
CA VAL A 53 9.20 58.59 -4.27
C VAL A 53 8.50 58.10 -5.55
N GLY A 54 8.82 56.88 -5.98
CA GLY A 54 8.31 56.29 -7.21
C GLY A 54 9.04 56.76 -8.48
N THR A 55 10.09 57.58 -8.38
CA THR A 55 10.86 58.10 -9.52
C THR A 55 12.35 57.82 -9.39
N LYS A 56 13.13 58.06 -10.45
CA LYS A 56 14.59 57.95 -10.45
C LYS A 56 15.30 59.06 -9.66
N SER A 57 14.63 60.16 -9.30
CA SER A 57 15.26 61.33 -8.67
C SER A 57 14.46 61.80 -7.45
N ALA A 58 15.10 61.86 -6.29
CA ALA A 58 14.47 62.24 -5.04
C ALA A 58 15.11 63.46 -4.40
N THR A 59 14.30 64.26 -3.71
CA THR A 59 14.78 65.33 -2.85
C THR A 59 14.79 64.83 -1.42
N PHE A 60 15.90 65.08 -0.73
CA PHE A 60 16.09 64.78 0.69
C PHE A 60 16.24 66.10 1.45
N SER A 61 15.84 66.13 2.71
CA SER A 61 15.92 67.31 3.57
C SER A 61 16.55 67.00 4.92
N GLY A 62 17.24 68.00 5.48
CA GLY A 62 17.92 67.93 6.77
C GLY A 62 18.63 69.25 7.05
N THR A 63 19.38 69.31 8.14
CA THR A 63 20.34 70.38 8.46
C THR A 63 21.45 70.45 7.39
N ALA A 64 22.27 71.50 7.40
CA ALA A 64 23.52 71.52 6.63
C ALA A 64 24.65 70.80 7.40
N PRO A 65 25.50 69.99 6.75
CA PRO A 65 26.69 69.42 7.38
C PRO A 65 27.64 70.53 7.89
N ALA A 66 28.28 70.33 9.05
CA ALA A 66 29.26 71.28 9.55
C ALA A 66 30.56 71.22 8.73
N ALA A 67 31.14 72.38 8.41
CA ALA A 67 32.19 72.55 7.40
C ALA A 67 33.43 71.67 7.61
N ALA A 68 33.61 70.69 6.72
CA ALA A 68 34.73 69.74 6.68
C ALA A 68 35.48 69.76 5.34
N ALA A 69 36.67 69.13 5.33
CA ALA A 69 37.50 68.98 4.13
C ALA A 69 37.06 67.82 3.21
N SER A 70 36.53 66.74 3.78
CA SER A 70 35.93 65.64 3.04
C SER A 70 34.71 65.05 3.78
N TYR A 71 33.64 64.77 3.03
CA TYR A 71 32.47 64.03 3.51
C TYR A 71 32.23 62.75 2.71
N LYS A 72 31.63 61.78 3.42
CA LYS A 72 31.13 60.50 2.91
C LYS A 72 29.60 60.49 2.92
N ILE A 73 28.97 59.95 1.87
CA ILE A 73 27.50 59.82 1.75
C ILE A 73 27.11 58.33 1.73
N ILE A 74 26.07 57.96 2.48
CA ILE A 74 25.58 56.58 2.66
C ILE A 74 24.06 56.58 2.43
N TYR A 75 23.51 55.53 1.81
CA TYR A 75 22.06 55.31 1.68
C TYR A 75 21.59 54.26 2.69
N ASN A 76 20.50 54.54 3.40
CA ASN A 76 20.04 53.78 4.58
C ASN A 76 18.69 53.09 4.38
N GLY A 77 18.36 52.63 3.17
CA GLY A 77 17.14 51.84 2.94
C GLY A 77 17.05 50.57 3.81
N ASN A 78 15.82 50.11 4.06
CA ASN A 78 15.45 48.97 4.92
C ASN A 78 16.35 47.72 4.69
N PRO A 79 16.72 46.93 5.72
CA PRO A 79 18.00 47.13 6.39
C PRO A 79 18.87 45.86 6.29
N SER A 80 19.69 45.75 5.23
CA SER A 80 20.62 44.62 5.05
C SER A 80 21.86 45.00 4.21
N TYR A 81 22.27 46.27 4.22
CA TYR A 81 23.38 46.76 3.40
C TYR A 81 24.66 46.97 4.19
N ALA A 82 25.75 46.35 3.71
CA ALA A 82 27.09 46.60 4.20
C ALA A 82 27.55 48.02 3.85
N VAL A 83 28.32 48.63 4.74
CA VAL A 83 28.88 49.98 4.62
C VAL A 83 29.70 50.13 3.34
N GLN A 84 29.30 51.02 2.41
CA GLN A 84 30.15 51.40 1.27
C GLN A 84 31.34 52.28 1.71
N THR A 85 32.57 51.95 1.28
CA THR A 85 33.81 52.77 1.45
C THR A 85 34.91 52.34 0.44
N GLN A 86 35.45 53.15 -0.48
CA GLN A 86 36.60 52.78 -1.40
C GLN A 86 37.87 53.60 -1.20
N ALA A 87 38.88 53.20 -1.97
CA ALA A 87 39.94 54.08 -2.45
C ALA A 87 39.89 54.15 -4.00
N ALA A 88 40.30 55.26 -4.58
CA ALA A 88 40.06 55.61 -5.98
C ALA A 88 40.74 54.69 -7.02
N ASP A 89 40.02 54.37 -8.09
CA ASP A 89 40.53 53.78 -9.34
C ASP A 89 40.29 54.65 -10.59
N GLY A 90 39.39 55.64 -10.52
CA GLY A 90 39.27 56.73 -11.48
C GLY A 90 38.17 56.60 -12.53
N ASP A 91 37.40 55.50 -12.56
CA ASP A 91 36.16 55.44 -13.34
C ASP A 91 34.96 55.86 -12.48
N THR A 92 34.32 56.98 -12.83
CA THR A 92 33.14 57.52 -12.13
C THR A 92 31.85 57.37 -12.94
N GLY A 93 31.87 56.64 -14.06
CA GLY A 93 30.75 56.52 -14.98
C GLY A 93 29.52 55.80 -14.40
N HIS A 94 29.69 55.00 -13.35
CA HIS A 94 28.67 54.08 -12.86
C HIS A 94 28.07 54.41 -11.48
N LEU A 95 28.59 55.43 -10.76
CA LEU A 95 28.06 55.90 -9.45
C LEU A 95 28.24 57.42 -9.23
N LYS A 96 27.73 58.26 -10.14
CA LYS A 96 27.47 59.68 -9.80
C LYS A 96 26.09 59.85 -9.17
N TYR A 97 26.04 59.79 -7.85
CA TYR A 97 24.96 60.43 -7.10
C TYR A 97 25.12 61.95 -7.26
N GLU A 98 24.35 62.57 -8.16
CA GLU A 98 24.30 64.04 -8.26
C GLU A 98 23.53 64.62 -7.06
N ALA A 99 24.20 64.63 -5.90
CA ALA A 99 23.69 65.09 -4.62
C ALA A 99 23.70 66.62 -4.53
N THR A 100 22.71 67.29 -5.12
CA THR A 100 22.53 68.75 -4.94
C THR A 100 21.97 69.03 -3.55
N LEU A 101 22.79 69.59 -2.66
CA LEU A 101 22.39 70.07 -1.33
C LEU A 101 22.01 71.54 -1.42
N THR A 102 20.74 71.85 -1.21
CA THR A 102 20.25 73.23 -1.24
C THR A 102 20.91 74.05 -0.12
N GLY A 103 21.75 75.01 -0.50
CA GLY A 103 22.53 75.85 0.43
C GLY A 103 24.02 75.53 0.50
N VAL A 104 24.48 74.44 -0.13
CA VAL A 104 25.91 74.14 -0.31
C VAL A 104 26.35 74.64 -1.69
N THR A 105 27.35 75.51 -1.73
CA THR A 105 27.83 76.19 -2.95
C THR A 105 29.18 75.67 -3.47
N ASP A 106 29.89 74.88 -2.67
CA ASP A 106 31.12 74.18 -3.05
C ASP A 106 30.95 72.69 -2.79
N TYR A 107 31.11 71.90 -3.84
CA TYR A 107 30.98 70.44 -3.82
C TYR A 107 32.33 69.72 -3.91
N SER A 108 33.45 70.45 -3.93
CA SER A 108 34.80 69.88 -4.04
C SER A 108 35.25 69.11 -2.79
N SER A 109 34.58 69.30 -1.65
CA SER A 109 34.80 68.60 -0.38
C SER A 109 33.93 67.33 -0.21
N PHE A 110 33.29 66.81 -1.25
CA PHE A 110 32.58 65.52 -1.19
C PHE A 110 33.41 64.45 -1.90
N THR A 111 33.87 63.44 -1.15
CA THR A 111 34.74 62.39 -1.69
C THR A 111 33.93 61.10 -1.83
N PHE A 112 33.69 60.66 -3.06
CA PHE A 112 32.84 59.51 -3.31
C PHE A 112 33.64 58.21 -3.34
N THR A 113 33.40 57.36 -2.35
CA THR A 113 34.20 56.18 -2.09
C THR A 113 33.32 54.95 -1.73
N ALA A 114 33.22 53.94 -2.61
CA ALA A 114 32.46 52.68 -2.45
C ALA A 114 33.23 51.37 -2.79
N ALA A 115 33.69 50.61 -1.80
CA ALA A 115 34.16 49.25 -2.01
C ALA A 115 33.23 48.29 -1.27
N THR A 116 32.68 47.34 -2.01
CA THR A 116 32.40 46.01 -1.47
C THR A 116 32.91 44.99 -2.49
N SER A 117 33.65 43.99 -2.03
CA SER A 117 33.98 42.80 -2.83
C SER A 117 32.78 41.84 -2.96
N SER A 118 31.57 42.31 -2.66
CA SER A 118 30.33 41.53 -2.70
C SER A 118 29.28 42.20 -3.57
N ALA A 119 28.52 41.38 -4.28
CA ALA A 119 27.31 41.78 -5.00
C ALA A 119 26.08 41.31 -4.21
N VAL A 120 25.00 42.09 -4.23
CA VAL A 120 23.72 41.68 -3.63
C VAL A 120 22.78 41.24 -4.75
N LEU A 121 22.27 40.01 -4.69
CA LEU A 121 21.26 39.50 -5.60
C LEU A 121 19.89 39.52 -4.92
N ARG A 122 18.99 40.37 -5.41
CA ARG A 122 17.57 40.40 -5.01
C ARG A 122 16.77 39.51 -5.95
N LEU A 123 16.37 38.33 -5.48
CA LEU A 123 15.39 37.50 -6.16
C LEU A 123 13.99 37.96 -5.73
N ARG A 124 13.13 38.32 -6.69
CA ARG A 124 11.69 38.51 -6.45
C ARG A 124 10.93 37.40 -7.14
N THR A 125 10.12 36.66 -6.38
CA THR A 125 9.36 35.51 -6.88
C THR A 125 7.93 35.54 -6.38
N LYS A 126 6.96 35.51 -7.29
CA LYS A 126 5.56 35.22 -6.94
C LYS A 126 5.37 33.71 -6.90
N ILE A 127 5.15 33.18 -5.71
CA ILE A 127 4.84 31.77 -5.50
C ILE A 127 3.32 31.59 -5.62
N PRO A 128 2.81 30.47 -6.17
CA PRO A 128 1.37 30.18 -6.22
C PRO A 128 0.70 30.20 -4.84
N ASP A 129 -0.58 30.60 -4.81
CA ASP A 129 -1.33 30.90 -3.58
C ASP A 129 -1.63 29.66 -2.70
N ASP A 130 -1.40 28.46 -3.24
CA ASP A 130 -1.61 27.14 -2.64
C ASP A 130 -0.35 26.52 -2.02
N PHE A 131 0.78 27.25 -2.00
CA PHE A 131 2.04 26.79 -1.43
C PHE A 131 2.09 26.96 0.10
N TYR A 132 1.67 25.94 0.86
CA TYR A 132 1.60 25.99 2.32
C TYR A 132 2.93 25.70 3.03
N GLY A 133 3.68 26.74 3.39
CA GLY A 133 4.80 26.64 4.34
C GLY A 133 5.73 27.85 4.34
N ASN A 134 6.63 27.90 5.33
CA ASN A 134 7.69 28.91 5.37
C ASN A 134 8.80 28.49 4.41
N VAL A 135 8.98 29.21 3.31
CA VAL A 135 10.17 29.07 2.46
C VAL A 135 11.37 29.54 3.28
N LYS A 136 12.35 28.65 3.50
CA LYS A 136 13.53 28.92 4.36
C LYS A 136 14.80 29.26 3.61
N ALA A 137 14.94 28.78 2.37
CA ALA A 137 16.05 29.15 1.50
C ALA A 137 15.67 29.02 0.03
N VAL A 138 16.43 29.72 -0.81
CA VAL A 138 16.54 29.48 -2.25
C VAL A 138 17.97 29.04 -2.55
N VAL A 139 18.12 27.98 -3.35
CA VAL A 139 19.42 27.60 -3.93
C VAL A 139 19.44 28.01 -5.39
N ILE A 140 20.50 28.72 -5.80
CA ILE A 140 20.82 29.00 -7.20
C ILE A 140 21.98 28.11 -7.63
N LYS A 141 21.81 27.40 -8.75
CA LYS A 141 22.88 26.66 -9.44
C LYS A 141 23.10 27.28 -10.80
N ALA A 142 24.37 27.52 -11.15
CA ALA A 142 24.81 27.96 -12.47
C ALA A 142 26.01 27.10 -12.89
N GLY A 143 25.78 26.12 -13.77
CA GLY A 143 26.80 25.12 -14.11
C GLY A 143 27.21 24.26 -12.90
N THR A 144 28.49 24.31 -12.53
CA THR A 144 29.04 23.61 -11.35
C THR A 144 29.09 24.48 -10.08
N ALA A 145 28.79 25.77 -10.18
CA ALA A 145 28.76 26.69 -9.04
C ALA A 145 27.38 26.70 -8.37
N PHE A 146 27.38 26.80 -7.03
CA PHE A 146 26.19 26.85 -6.20
C PHE A 146 26.26 28.04 -5.26
N VAL A 147 25.13 28.72 -5.09
CA VAL A 147 24.93 29.74 -4.05
C VAL A 147 23.65 29.39 -3.30
N LYS A 148 23.80 29.01 -2.03
CA LYS A 148 22.67 28.88 -1.10
C LYS A 148 22.34 30.26 -0.55
N VAL A 149 21.05 30.60 -0.53
CA VAL A 149 20.54 31.88 -0.06
C VAL A 149 19.49 31.62 1.00
N ASP A 150 19.83 31.88 2.26
CA ASP A 150 18.89 31.76 3.38
C ASP A 150 17.91 32.96 3.39
N ILE A 151 16.64 32.70 3.68
CA ILE A 151 15.59 33.72 3.66
C ILE A 151 15.50 34.37 5.03
N THR A 152 15.84 35.66 5.10
CA THR A 152 15.89 36.44 6.34
C THR A 152 14.65 37.27 6.63
N ASP A 153 13.83 37.63 5.63
CA ASP A 153 12.54 38.29 5.86
C ASP A 153 11.57 38.07 4.70
N SER A 154 10.26 37.92 4.98
CA SER A 154 9.28 37.46 3.98
C SER A 154 7.94 38.23 4.01
N ALA A 155 7.97 39.50 3.59
CA ALA A 155 6.81 40.22 3.06
C ALA A 155 7.25 41.47 2.28
N ASP A 156 6.89 41.57 1.00
CA ASP A 156 6.90 42.86 0.29
C ASP A 156 5.52 43.51 0.50
N ALA A 157 5.48 44.75 0.98
CA ALA A 157 4.23 45.41 1.39
C ALA A 157 3.39 45.87 0.18
N GLY A 158 2.70 44.94 -0.48
CA GLY A 158 1.78 45.27 -1.57
C GLY A 158 1.13 44.10 -2.30
N GLU A 159 1.75 42.92 -2.36
CA GLU A 159 1.22 41.76 -3.08
C GLU A 159 1.36 40.46 -2.27
N ALA A 160 0.27 39.68 -2.18
CA ALA A 160 0.28 38.38 -1.52
C ALA A 160 1.17 37.38 -2.28
N ASN A 161 1.84 36.51 -1.51
CA ASN A 161 2.69 35.41 -2.00
C ASN A 161 3.89 35.83 -2.88
N VAL A 162 4.29 37.10 -2.82
CA VAL A 162 5.56 37.58 -3.39
C VAL A 162 6.65 37.53 -2.31
N PHE A 163 7.67 36.71 -2.54
CA PHE A 163 8.85 36.61 -1.69
C PHE A 163 10.01 37.39 -2.33
N THR A 164 10.69 38.19 -1.51
CA THR A 164 11.99 38.77 -1.86
C THR A 164 13.08 38.02 -1.09
N VAL A 165 14.14 37.58 -1.77
CA VAL A 165 15.29 36.92 -1.15
C VAL A 165 16.55 37.71 -1.52
N TYR A 166 17.44 37.95 -0.55
CA TYR A 166 18.70 38.67 -0.75
C TYR A 166 19.90 37.73 -0.57
N ALA A 167 20.72 37.59 -1.60
CA ALA A 167 21.98 36.84 -1.53
C ALA A 167 23.18 37.78 -1.51
N SER A 168 24.11 37.57 -0.58
CA SER A 168 25.46 38.13 -0.67
C SER A 168 26.36 37.19 -1.47
N LEU A 169 26.83 37.65 -2.62
CA LEU A 169 27.75 36.94 -3.50
C LEU A 169 29.20 37.39 -3.23
N PRO A 170 30.20 36.52 -3.38
CA PRO A 170 31.60 36.81 -3.02
C PRO A 170 32.38 37.68 -4.02
N GLY A 171 31.71 38.26 -5.01
CA GLY A 171 32.32 39.09 -6.05
C GLY A 171 31.39 39.35 -7.22
N GLU A 172 31.91 40.02 -8.25
CA GLU A 172 31.29 40.11 -9.57
C GLU A 172 31.18 38.71 -10.20
N MET A 173 30.05 38.42 -10.87
CA MET A 173 29.80 37.11 -11.47
C MET A 173 29.19 37.25 -12.87
N ALA A 174 29.93 36.80 -13.88
CA ALA A 174 29.41 36.66 -15.24
C ALA A 174 28.58 35.37 -15.38
N ILE A 175 27.37 35.50 -15.94
CA ILE A 175 26.44 34.41 -16.25
C ILE A 175 26.24 34.40 -17.77
N ALA A 176 26.71 33.33 -18.43
CA ALA A 176 26.65 33.21 -19.88
C ALA A 176 25.21 33.02 -20.40
N ALA A 177 24.96 33.45 -21.65
CA ALA A 177 23.72 33.14 -22.33
C ALA A 177 23.53 31.61 -22.45
N GLY A 178 22.31 31.14 -22.27
CA GLY A 178 21.98 29.71 -22.23
C GLY A 178 22.26 29.00 -20.91
N THR A 179 22.84 29.69 -19.90
CA THR A 179 22.97 29.14 -18.54
C THR A 179 21.59 28.84 -17.96
N GLU A 180 21.44 27.67 -17.35
CA GLU A 180 20.25 27.31 -16.59
C GLU A 180 20.43 27.71 -15.12
N LEU A 181 19.51 28.53 -14.62
CA LEU A 181 19.38 28.92 -13.22
C LEU A 181 18.33 28.05 -12.56
N TYR A 182 18.77 27.15 -11.68
CA TYR A 182 17.85 26.33 -10.90
C TYR A 182 17.38 27.10 -9.67
N VAL A 183 16.09 27.07 -9.38
CA VAL A 183 15.51 27.56 -8.13
C VAL A 183 14.86 26.40 -7.39
N SER A 184 15.25 26.25 -6.12
CA SER A 184 14.82 25.16 -5.23
C SER A 184 14.26 25.75 -3.94
N PHE A 185 13.07 25.32 -3.53
CA PHE A 185 12.38 25.83 -2.34
C PHE A 185 12.46 24.82 -1.19
N MET A 186 13.06 25.23 -0.05
CA MET A 186 12.98 24.46 1.21
C MET A 186 11.77 24.89 2.02
N MET A 187 10.87 23.95 2.33
CA MET A 187 9.73 24.16 3.23
C MET A 187 9.95 23.36 4.51
N ASP A 188 10.46 24.06 5.53
CA ASP A 188 11.09 23.57 6.76
C ASP A 188 12.47 22.89 6.60
N GLU A 189 13.29 22.97 7.65
CA GLU A 189 14.69 22.53 7.70
C GLU A 189 14.85 21.00 7.81
N THR A 190 13.73 20.26 7.89
CA THR A 190 13.68 18.80 8.05
C THR A 190 13.11 18.07 6.83
N LYS A 191 12.71 18.79 5.77
CA LYS A 191 12.10 18.22 4.56
C LYS A 191 12.82 18.65 3.27
N ALA A 192 12.88 17.71 2.32
CA ALA A 192 13.55 17.89 1.05
C ALA A 192 12.84 18.89 0.11
N TYR A 193 13.61 19.47 -0.81
CA TYR A 193 13.18 20.48 -1.79
C TYR A 193 11.98 20.04 -2.64
N LEU A 194 10.91 20.85 -2.64
CA LEU A 194 9.64 20.51 -3.28
C LEU A 194 9.64 20.48 -4.82
N LYS A 195 10.55 21.24 -5.45
CA LYS A 195 10.73 21.27 -6.91
C LYS A 195 12.04 21.96 -7.27
N HIS A 196 12.61 21.61 -8.41
CA HIS A 196 13.56 22.45 -9.12
C HIS A 196 12.85 23.06 -10.33
N THR A 197 12.83 24.38 -10.45
CA THR A 197 12.45 25.05 -11.71
C THR A 197 13.71 25.64 -12.34
N ALA A 198 13.98 25.29 -13.59
CA ALA A 198 15.16 25.73 -14.33
C ALA A 198 14.78 26.89 -15.26
N TYR A 199 15.38 28.05 -15.05
CA TYR A 199 15.17 29.25 -15.86
C TYR A 199 16.36 29.47 -16.79
N ARG A 200 16.10 29.59 -18.10
CA ARG A 200 17.17 29.79 -19.08
C ARG A 200 17.49 31.27 -19.25
N VAL A 201 18.77 31.60 -19.11
CA VAL A 201 19.32 32.96 -19.33
C VAL A 201 19.33 33.26 -20.84
N LEU A 202 18.55 34.22 -21.31
CA LEU A 202 18.41 34.49 -22.76
C LEU A 202 19.46 35.48 -23.32
N PRO A 203 19.81 36.58 -22.64
CA PRO A 203 21.05 37.32 -22.85
C PRO A 203 22.07 37.02 -21.73
N ALA A 204 23.37 36.99 -22.04
CA ALA A 204 24.41 36.94 -21.00
C ALA A 204 24.32 38.17 -20.10
N MET A 205 24.59 38.00 -18.80
CA MET A 205 24.53 39.08 -17.82
C MET A 205 25.73 39.05 -16.87
N THR A 206 26.08 40.20 -16.32
CA THR A 206 27.01 40.32 -15.20
C THR A 206 26.23 40.71 -13.95
N ILE A 207 26.43 39.98 -12.86
CA ILE A 207 26.04 40.43 -11.53
C ILE A 207 27.18 41.30 -11.01
N GLU A 208 26.96 42.61 -10.99
CA GLU A 208 28.00 43.60 -10.68
C GLU A 208 28.23 43.72 -9.17
N ALA A 209 29.50 43.77 -8.75
CA ALA A 209 29.89 44.03 -7.36
C ALA A 209 29.45 45.44 -6.91
N GLY A 210 29.16 45.62 -5.63
CA GLY A 210 28.70 46.91 -5.09
C GLY A 210 27.28 47.33 -5.47
N LYS A 211 26.55 46.53 -6.26
CA LYS A 211 25.17 46.82 -6.70
C LYS A 211 24.16 45.79 -6.19
N VAL A 212 22.91 46.24 -6.10
CA VAL A 212 21.73 45.39 -5.89
C VAL A 212 21.19 44.95 -7.25
N ASN A 213 21.59 43.76 -7.66
CA ASN A 213 21.17 43.13 -8.90
C ASN A 213 19.81 42.47 -8.66
N THR A 214 18.74 42.91 -9.34
CA THR A 214 17.39 42.33 -9.14
C THR A 214 17.02 41.39 -10.27
N ILE A 215 16.70 40.13 -9.94
CA ILE A 215 16.10 39.17 -10.85
C ILE A 215 14.65 38.94 -10.41
N ASN A 216 13.70 39.25 -11.30
CA ASN A 216 12.31 38.87 -11.12
C ASN A 216 12.11 37.50 -11.78
N LEU A 217 11.75 36.49 -10.99
CA LEU A 217 11.39 35.16 -11.45
C LEU A 217 9.88 35.00 -11.36
N ASN A 218 9.20 34.80 -12.48
CA ASN A 218 7.77 34.52 -12.45
C ASN A 218 7.51 33.03 -12.17
N CYS A 219 7.61 32.66 -10.90
CA CYS A 219 7.34 31.32 -10.40
C CYS A 219 5.85 30.92 -10.40
N SER A 220 4.96 31.70 -11.04
CA SER A 220 3.56 31.31 -11.25
C SER A 220 3.40 30.03 -12.10
N ALA A 221 4.46 29.59 -12.78
CA ALA A 221 4.54 28.34 -13.55
C ALA A 221 5.18 27.17 -12.79
N ILE A 222 5.56 27.32 -11.50
CA ILE A 222 5.85 26.16 -10.64
C ILE A 222 4.60 25.29 -10.64
N LYS A 223 4.64 24.16 -11.37
CA LYS A 223 3.45 23.32 -11.59
C LYS A 223 2.96 22.79 -10.24
N THR A 224 1.88 23.39 -9.76
CA THR A 224 1.17 23.14 -8.49
C THR A 224 0.33 21.89 -8.53
N SER A 225 -0.10 21.51 -9.73
CA SER A 225 -0.58 20.18 -10.03
C SER A 225 0.47 19.39 -10.81
N ALA A 226 0.27 18.08 -10.83
CA ALA A 226 0.25 17.28 -12.05
C ALA A 226 0.82 17.89 -13.36
N GLY A 227 0.19 18.93 -13.90
CA GLY A 227 0.49 19.46 -15.22
C GLY A 227 -0.31 20.71 -15.57
N ALA A 228 0.20 21.48 -16.53
CA ALA A 228 -0.52 22.65 -17.03
C ALA A 228 -1.76 22.20 -17.83
N GLY A 229 -2.93 22.22 -17.19
CA GLY A 229 -4.21 21.98 -17.86
C GLY A 229 -5.06 20.84 -17.30
N ASP A 230 -4.69 20.21 -16.20
CA ASP A 230 -5.55 19.26 -15.47
C ASP A 230 -6.43 19.96 -14.40
N ASP A 231 -7.56 19.33 -14.06
CA ASP A 231 -8.55 19.82 -13.08
C ASP A 231 -9.09 18.69 -12.17
N GLY A 232 -8.53 17.50 -12.30
CA GLY A 232 -8.95 16.29 -11.58
C GLY A 232 -10.29 15.75 -12.04
N THR A 233 -10.71 16.03 -13.29
CA THR A 233 -11.86 15.37 -13.95
C THR A 233 -11.40 14.21 -14.84
N ALA A 234 -12.33 13.36 -15.28
CA ALA A 234 -12.03 12.21 -16.15
C ALA A 234 -11.30 12.56 -17.46
N ALA A 235 -11.55 13.75 -18.01
CA ALA A 235 -10.89 14.21 -19.25
C ALA A 235 -9.49 14.81 -19.00
N LYS A 236 -9.20 15.17 -17.74
CA LYS A 236 -8.09 16.03 -17.30
C LYS A 236 -7.65 15.58 -15.88
N PRO A 237 -7.22 14.32 -15.71
CA PRO A 237 -6.84 13.77 -14.41
C PRO A 237 -5.58 14.46 -13.90
N TYR A 238 -5.44 14.55 -12.58
CA TYR A 238 -4.20 14.98 -11.96
C TYR A 238 -3.11 13.90 -12.16
N LEU A 239 -2.19 14.18 -13.08
CA LEU A 239 -0.94 13.45 -13.27
C LEU A 239 -0.10 13.39 -11.98
N ILE A 240 0.58 12.29 -11.71
CA ILE A 240 1.44 12.11 -10.53
C ILE A 240 2.81 11.56 -10.98
N ALA A 241 3.86 12.33 -10.74
CA ALA A 241 5.24 12.02 -11.12
C ALA A 241 6.24 12.08 -9.94
N ASP A 242 5.83 12.59 -8.78
CA ASP A 242 6.69 12.70 -7.60
C ASP A 242 5.92 12.60 -6.27
N GLN A 243 6.67 12.43 -5.18
CA GLN A 243 6.15 12.28 -3.81
C GLN A 243 5.41 13.53 -3.27
N TYR A 244 5.63 14.69 -3.88
CA TYR A 244 4.98 15.94 -3.48
C TYR A 244 3.62 16.09 -4.14
N GLN A 245 3.51 15.72 -5.42
CA GLN A 245 2.24 15.57 -6.13
C GLN A 245 1.38 14.49 -5.47
N MET A 246 1.98 13.36 -5.06
CA MET A 246 1.31 12.33 -4.26
C MET A 246 0.74 12.91 -2.95
N LYS A 247 1.51 13.73 -2.21
CA LYS A 247 1.02 14.44 -1.01
C LYS A 247 -0.05 15.48 -1.30
N ALA A 248 0.04 16.18 -2.44
CA ALA A 248 -0.93 17.20 -2.85
C ALA A 248 -2.33 16.62 -3.13
N MET A 249 -2.45 15.31 -3.35
CA MET A 249 -3.76 14.63 -3.42
C MET A 249 -4.66 15.00 -2.22
N HIS A 250 -4.11 15.12 -1.01
CA HIS A 250 -4.87 15.45 0.19
C HIS A 250 -5.63 16.79 0.12
N SER A 251 -5.10 17.81 -0.56
CA SER A 251 -5.74 19.14 -0.63
C SER A 251 -6.81 19.22 -1.71
N VAL A 252 -6.74 18.37 -2.75
CA VAL A 252 -7.69 18.39 -3.88
C VAL A 252 -8.86 17.41 -3.71
N MET A 253 -8.75 16.40 -2.84
CA MET A 253 -9.85 15.48 -2.52
C MET A 253 -11.00 16.22 -1.80
N ALA A 254 -12.21 16.10 -2.35
CA ALA A 254 -13.40 16.80 -1.85
C ALA A 254 -14.57 15.84 -1.54
N GLU A 255 -15.37 16.16 -0.52
CA GLU A 255 -16.52 15.35 -0.11
C GLU A 255 -17.63 15.37 -1.18
N ASN A 256 -18.21 14.22 -1.48
CA ASN A 256 -19.25 14.03 -2.51
C ASN A 256 -18.82 14.37 -3.95
N ALA A 257 -17.51 14.43 -4.23
CA ALA A 257 -16.97 14.60 -5.57
C ALA A 257 -15.89 13.55 -5.85
N THR A 258 -15.87 13.00 -7.07
CA THR A 258 -14.79 12.12 -7.53
C THR A 258 -13.66 12.95 -8.13
N LYS A 259 -12.44 12.73 -7.65
CA LYS A 259 -11.21 13.25 -8.25
C LYS A 259 -10.45 12.16 -8.97
N TYR A 260 -9.98 12.50 -10.16
CA TYR A 260 -9.28 11.60 -11.08
C TYR A 260 -7.78 11.87 -11.04
N PHE A 261 -7.00 10.82 -10.89
CA PHE A 261 -5.54 10.84 -10.80
C PHE A 261 -4.95 9.81 -11.75
N LYS A 262 -3.78 10.11 -12.32
CA LYS A 262 -3.03 9.17 -13.15
C LYS A 262 -1.53 9.26 -12.86
N MET A 263 -0.84 8.16 -12.59
CA MET A 263 0.63 8.20 -12.51
C MET A 263 1.25 8.33 -13.91
N VAL A 264 2.40 9.00 -13.98
CA VAL A 264 3.21 9.16 -15.20
C VAL A 264 4.70 8.90 -14.98
N GLU A 265 5.13 8.75 -13.73
CA GLU A 265 6.45 8.27 -13.31
C GLU A 265 6.29 7.44 -12.02
N ASP A 266 7.30 6.63 -11.69
CA ASP A 266 7.38 5.93 -10.41
C ASP A 266 7.69 6.91 -9.25
N VAL A 267 7.16 6.64 -8.06
CA VAL A 267 7.23 7.54 -6.90
C VAL A 267 7.78 6.84 -5.66
N ASP A 268 8.98 7.25 -5.22
CA ASP A 268 9.54 6.87 -3.92
C ASP A 268 8.94 7.73 -2.79
N MET A 269 8.27 7.09 -1.82
CA MET A 269 7.67 7.74 -0.65
C MET A 269 8.55 7.66 0.61
N LYS A 270 9.84 7.34 0.47
CA LYS A 270 10.76 7.19 1.61
C LYS A 270 10.89 8.47 2.44
N GLY A 271 10.58 8.34 3.74
CA GLY A 271 10.56 9.47 4.67
C GLY A 271 9.30 10.35 4.56
N VAL A 272 8.34 10.01 3.69
CA VAL A 272 7.03 10.64 3.65
C VAL A 272 6.12 10.02 4.71
N ALA A 273 5.72 10.83 5.69
CA ALA A 273 4.57 10.50 6.52
C ALA A 273 3.29 10.56 5.67
N TRP A 274 2.62 9.41 5.49
CA TRP A 274 1.35 9.30 4.78
C TRP A 274 0.17 9.10 5.74
N THR A 275 -0.94 9.76 5.45
CA THR A 275 -2.26 9.50 6.04
C THR A 275 -3.19 8.99 4.96
N SER A 276 -4.21 8.21 5.33
CA SER A 276 -5.18 7.69 4.39
C SER A 276 -6.04 8.82 3.79
N LEU A 277 -6.18 8.87 2.46
CA LEU A 277 -6.88 9.97 1.73
C LEU A 277 -8.34 10.21 2.20
N ASN A 278 -9.05 9.11 2.50
CA ASN A 278 -10.46 9.04 2.85
C ASN A 278 -10.64 8.26 4.17
N ASN A 279 -10.12 8.83 5.25
CA ASN A 279 -10.02 8.21 6.58
C ASN A 279 -11.07 8.67 7.61
N ALA A 280 -11.87 9.70 7.30
CA ALA A 280 -12.79 10.32 8.26
C ALA A 280 -14.07 10.85 7.59
N GLY A 281 -15.04 11.27 8.41
CA GLY A 281 -16.30 11.86 7.96
C GLY A 281 -17.28 10.81 7.42
N SER A 282 -18.01 11.16 6.36
CA SER A 282 -18.95 10.27 5.66
C SER A 282 -18.27 9.31 4.69
N PHE A 283 -16.94 9.39 4.53
CA PHE A 283 -16.14 8.67 3.54
C PHE A 283 -16.57 8.93 2.07
N GLY A 284 -17.24 10.06 1.82
CA GLY A 284 -17.79 10.42 0.51
C GLY A 284 -16.78 11.06 -0.45
N LYS A 285 -15.49 11.14 -0.11
CA LYS A 285 -14.44 11.62 -1.02
C LYS A 285 -14.22 10.58 -2.12
N GLY A 286 -14.64 10.88 -3.35
CA GLY A 286 -14.53 9.95 -4.46
C GLY A 286 -13.13 9.94 -5.08
N ILE A 287 -12.62 8.77 -5.43
CA ILE A 287 -11.31 8.59 -6.07
C ILE A 287 -11.43 7.73 -7.34
N ASP A 288 -10.83 8.19 -8.42
CA ASP A 288 -10.46 7.36 -9.56
C ASP A 288 -8.93 7.49 -9.74
N PHE A 289 -8.19 6.41 -9.50
CA PHE A 289 -6.72 6.43 -9.53
C PHE A 289 -6.20 5.36 -10.49
N ASP A 290 -5.53 5.79 -11.55
CA ASP A 290 -4.86 4.92 -12.51
C ASP A 290 -3.34 4.99 -12.30
N GLY A 291 -2.73 3.91 -11.83
CA GLY A 291 -1.28 3.84 -11.72
C GLY A 291 -0.56 3.69 -13.06
N ASP A 292 -1.26 3.39 -14.17
CA ASP A 292 -0.68 3.16 -15.51
C ASP A 292 0.47 2.11 -15.57
N GLY A 293 0.61 1.27 -14.54
CA GLY A 293 1.69 0.31 -14.34
C GLY A 293 2.85 0.78 -13.45
N HIS A 294 2.81 2.04 -12.98
CA HIS A 294 3.86 2.65 -12.16
C HIS A 294 3.91 2.14 -10.71
N VAL A 295 5.06 2.39 -10.08
CA VAL A 295 5.39 1.96 -8.72
C VAL A 295 5.24 3.11 -7.71
N ILE A 296 4.57 2.86 -6.58
CA ILE A 296 4.75 3.61 -5.34
C ILE A 296 5.65 2.78 -4.41
N ASP A 297 6.88 3.23 -4.19
CA ASP A 297 7.85 2.57 -3.32
C ASP A 297 7.85 3.18 -1.89
N ASN A 298 8.24 2.39 -0.88
CA ASN A 298 8.44 2.82 0.51
C ASN A 298 7.24 3.49 1.22
N LEU A 299 6.00 3.30 0.75
CA LEU A 299 4.79 3.89 1.35
C LEU A 299 4.64 3.50 2.83
N THR A 300 4.69 4.47 3.74
CA THR A 300 4.56 4.21 5.19
C THR A 300 3.32 4.90 5.78
N CYS A 301 2.37 4.12 6.31
CA CYS A 301 1.18 4.63 7.00
C CYS A 301 0.99 3.95 8.36
N LYS A 302 0.84 4.74 9.43
CA LYS A 302 0.81 4.25 10.82
C LYS A 302 -0.27 4.95 11.65
N SER A 303 -1.01 4.14 12.43
CA SER A 303 -1.91 4.61 13.50
C SER A 303 -3.06 5.52 13.07
N ASP A 304 -3.43 5.52 11.78
CA ASP A 304 -4.57 6.26 11.25
C ASP A 304 -5.93 5.52 11.45
N ALA A 305 -7.03 6.19 11.16
CA ALA A 305 -8.29 5.55 10.83
C ALA A 305 -8.14 4.85 9.47
N TYR A 306 -8.30 3.52 9.46
CA TYR A 306 -8.10 2.67 8.28
C TYR A 306 -6.73 2.92 7.58
N PRO A 307 -5.59 2.72 8.27
CA PRO A 307 -4.28 3.06 7.72
C PRO A 307 -3.98 2.23 6.48
N SER A 308 -3.69 2.90 5.38
CA SER A 308 -3.54 2.36 4.02
C SER A 308 -3.19 3.52 3.06
N PHE A 309 -3.16 3.29 1.75
CA PHE A 309 -3.10 4.38 0.77
C PHE A 309 -4.37 5.24 0.78
N VAL A 310 -5.55 4.62 0.66
CA VAL A 310 -6.83 5.32 0.46
C VAL A 310 -7.64 5.51 1.74
N GLY A 311 -7.58 4.58 2.70
CA GLY A 311 -8.50 4.51 3.83
C GLY A 311 -9.74 3.69 3.49
N VAL A 312 -10.77 4.40 3.02
CA VAL A 312 -12.02 3.81 2.51
C VAL A 312 -12.13 4.09 1.01
N ILE A 313 -12.18 3.05 0.18
CA ILE A 313 -12.39 3.21 -1.26
C ILE A 313 -13.83 3.67 -1.52
N ASN A 314 -13.94 4.80 -2.22
CA ASN A 314 -15.15 5.29 -2.86
C ASN A 314 -14.85 5.59 -4.35
N GLY A 315 -14.99 4.61 -5.24
CA GLY A 315 -14.66 4.74 -6.66
C GLY A 315 -13.76 3.61 -7.20
N THR A 316 -12.74 3.96 -7.98
CA THR A 316 -11.88 3.01 -8.72
C THR A 316 -10.41 3.21 -8.38
N VAL A 317 -9.66 2.12 -8.19
CA VAL A 317 -8.18 2.17 -8.19
C VAL A 317 -7.64 1.05 -9.05
N LYS A 318 -6.69 1.31 -9.94
CA LYS A 318 -6.21 0.31 -10.90
C LYS A 318 -4.75 0.46 -11.29
N ASN A 319 -4.17 -0.60 -11.85
CA ASN A 319 -2.89 -0.62 -12.55
C ASN A 319 -1.72 -0.03 -11.75
N ILE A 320 -1.54 -0.41 -10.49
CA ILE A 320 -0.53 0.18 -9.61
C ILE A 320 0.26 -0.89 -8.86
N VAL A 321 1.56 -0.66 -8.74
CA VAL A 321 2.46 -1.48 -7.93
C VAL A 321 2.81 -0.73 -6.65
N PHE A 322 2.59 -1.35 -5.49
CA PHE A 322 3.17 -0.90 -4.22
C PHE A 322 4.37 -1.78 -3.91
N ASP A 323 5.55 -1.18 -3.72
CA ASP A 323 6.77 -1.85 -3.29
C ASP A 323 7.20 -1.31 -1.91
N HIS A 324 7.82 -2.17 -1.09
CA HIS A 324 8.26 -1.89 0.29
C HIS A 324 7.26 -1.14 1.18
N ALA A 325 5.95 -1.30 0.95
CA ALA A 325 4.93 -0.61 1.73
C ALA A 325 4.86 -1.15 3.16
N THR A 326 4.77 -0.26 4.15
CA THR A 326 4.74 -0.58 5.58
C THR A 326 3.50 0.04 6.23
N ILE A 327 2.50 -0.80 6.50
CA ILE A 327 1.22 -0.40 7.08
C ILE A 327 1.11 -0.91 8.52
N THR A 328 0.89 0.00 9.47
CA THR A 328 0.71 -0.32 10.89
C THR A 328 -0.66 0.12 11.41
N ALA A 329 -1.55 -0.85 11.59
CA ALA A 329 -2.89 -0.67 12.11
C ALA A 329 -2.95 -0.79 13.63
N GLY A 330 -3.60 0.20 14.27
CA GLY A 330 -4.00 0.10 15.66
C GLY A 330 -5.22 -0.81 15.82
N SER A 331 -6.37 -0.21 16.13
CA SER A 331 -7.64 -0.91 16.32
C SER A 331 -8.51 -1.02 15.07
N ASN A 332 -7.98 -0.65 13.90
CA ASN A 332 -8.74 -0.53 12.64
C ASN A 332 -8.39 -1.65 11.66
N THR A 333 -9.31 -1.92 10.74
CA THR A 333 -9.06 -2.74 9.54
C THR A 333 -8.04 -2.05 8.62
N ALA A 334 -7.15 -2.82 8.00
CA ALA A 334 -6.10 -2.28 7.11
C ALA A 334 -5.68 -3.22 5.98
N GLY A 335 -4.97 -2.64 5.01
CA GLY A 335 -4.25 -3.26 3.91
C GLY A 335 -3.42 -2.19 3.19
N VAL A 336 -2.58 -2.53 2.22
CA VAL A 336 -1.75 -1.53 1.53
C VAL A 336 -2.61 -0.53 0.75
N LEU A 337 -3.60 -1.01 -0.01
CA LEU A 337 -4.50 -0.14 -0.75
C LEU A 337 -5.55 0.52 0.16
N ALA A 338 -6.26 -0.28 0.96
CA ALA A 338 -7.37 0.21 1.78
C ALA A 338 -7.63 -0.60 3.06
N GLY A 339 -8.16 0.07 4.08
CA GLY A 339 -8.84 -0.63 5.17
C GLY A 339 -10.21 -1.15 4.72
N TYR A 340 -11.02 -0.28 4.09
CA TYR A 340 -12.39 -0.63 3.69
C TYR A 340 -12.66 -0.36 2.21
N CYS A 341 -13.56 -1.15 1.63
CA CYS A 341 -14.14 -0.94 0.31
C CYS A 341 -15.69 -1.03 0.43
N GLY A 342 -16.43 -0.01 -0.01
CA GLY A 342 -17.90 -0.08 -0.15
C GLY A 342 -18.76 0.24 1.10
N SER A 343 -18.33 1.15 1.99
CA SER A 343 -19.01 1.36 3.29
C SER A 343 -20.32 2.19 3.23
N GLY A 344 -21.42 1.62 2.76
CA GLY A 344 -22.74 2.27 2.80
C GLY A 344 -23.58 2.01 1.55
N SER A 345 -24.70 2.72 1.40
CA SER A 345 -25.56 2.57 0.21
C SER A 345 -25.11 3.40 -1.00
N THR A 346 -24.20 4.37 -0.80
CA THR A 346 -23.70 5.29 -1.82
C THR A 346 -22.23 5.13 -2.14
N ILE A 347 -21.48 4.43 -1.29
CA ILE A 347 -20.03 4.24 -1.43
C ILE A 347 -19.79 2.95 -2.20
N THR A 348 -19.17 3.08 -3.37
CA THR A 348 -18.81 1.95 -4.24
C THR A 348 -17.30 1.76 -4.23
N GLY A 349 -16.82 0.57 -4.57
CA GLY A 349 -15.39 0.37 -4.80
C GLY A 349 -15.17 -0.72 -5.81
N ASN A 350 -14.23 -0.52 -6.74
CA ASN A 350 -13.71 -1.56 -7.61
C ASN A 350 -12.20 -1.37 -7.72
N PHE A 351 -11.44 -2.45 -7.81
CA PHE A 351 -10.00 -2.35 -8.02
C PHE A 351 -9.45 -3.55 -8.79
N SER A 352 -8.47 -3.27 -9.65
CA SER A 352 -7.89 -4.28 -10.55
C SER A 352 -6.46 -3.96 -10.94
N GLY A 353 -5.64 -4.97 -11.27
CA GLY A 353 -4.24 -4.74 -11.64
C GLY A 353 -3.42 -4.14 -10.49
N ILE A 354 -3.74 -4.49 -9.24
CA ILE A 354 -3.04 -4.01 -8.04
C ILE A 354 -1.98 -5.02 -7.66
N THR A 355 -0.71 -4.64 -7.66
CA THR A 355 0.39 -5.48 -7.13
C THR A 355 0.90 -4.90 -5.83
N VAL A 356 1.08 -5.73 -4.80
CA VAL A 356 1.73 -5.37 -3.53
C VAL A 356 2.89 -6.33 -3.31
N LYS A 357 4.12 -5.82 -3.25
CA LYS A 357 5.31 -6.68 -3.12
C LYS A 357 6.29 -6.19 -2.05
N ASN A 358 7.06 -7.11 -1.49
CA ASN A 358 8.08 -6.87 -0.46
C ASN A 358 7.59 -6.03 0.75
N SER A 359 6.30 -6.13 1.05
CA SER A 359 5.58 -5.20 1.93
C SER A 359 5.23 -5.84 3.28
N SER A 360 4.71 -5.04 4.21
CA SER A 360 4.21 -5.52 5.50
C SER A 360 2.91 -4.81 5.91
N VAL A 361 1.95 -5.59 6.40
CA VAL A 361 0.70 -5.12 7.00
C VAL A 361 0.58 -5.71 8.40
N THR A 362 0.75 -4.88 9.43
CA THR A 362 0.66 -5.30 10.84
C THR A 362 -0.58 -4.71 11.51
N GLY A 363 -1.29 -5.48 12.33
CA GLY A 363 -2.48 -5.00 13.06
C GLY A 363 -2.71 -5.67 14.42
N SER A 364 -3.65 -5.14 15.22
CA SER A 364 -3.87 -5.64 16.59
C SER A 364 -5.31 -6.01 16.98
N LYS A 365 -6.36 -5.55 16.27
CA LYS A 365 -7.77 -5.80 16.70
C LYS A 365 -8.79 -6.09 15.60
N GLN A 366 -8.43 -6.07 14.30
CA GLN A 366 -9.40 -6.19 13.19
C GLN A 366 -8.82 -6.98 12.01
N ARG A 367 -9.67 -7.19 11.00
CA ARG A 367 -9.36 -7.84 9.73
C ARG A 367 -8.18 -7.15 9.04
N LEU A 368 -7.29 -7.95 8.43
CA LEU A 368 -6.20 -7.47 7.58
C LEU A 368 -6.17 -8.24 6.26
N GLY A 369 -5.85 -7.54 5.19
CA GLY A 369 -5.47 -8.13 3.90
C GLY A 369 -4.20 -7.46 3.41
N GLY A 370 -3.40 -8.13 2.56
CA GLY A 370 -2.26 -7.46 1.92
C GLY A 370 -2.69 -6.25 1.09
N ILE A 371 -3.84 -6.34 0.40
CA ILE A 371 -4.40 -5.24 -0.40
C ILE A 371 -5.53 -4.53 0.35
N VAL A 372 -6.59 -5.25 0.74
CA VAL A 372 -7.76 -4.68 1.43
C VAL A 372 -8.18 -5.49 2.64
N GLY A 373 -8.35 -4.84 3.80
CA GLY A 373 -8.75 -5.52 5.02
C GLY A 373 -10.23 -5.94 5.05
N ARG A 374 -11.16 -5.16 4.47
CA ARG A 374 -12.57 -5.55 4.37
C ARG A 374 -13.31 -4.95 3.17
N VAL A 375 -14.10 -5.78 2.49
CA VAL A 375 -14.98 -5.38 1.39
C VAL A 375 -16.44 -5.61 1.80
N VAL A 376 -17.28 -4.58 1.70
CA VAL A 376 -18.67 -4.62 2.19
C VAL A 376 -19.68 -4.00 1.24
N LYS A 377 -20.94 -4.42 1.39
CA LYS A 377 -22.20 -3.77 0.97
C LYS A 377 -22.37 -3.31 -0.48
N THR A 378 -21.43 -3.59 -1.37
CA THR A 378 -21.54 -3.30 -2.80
C THR A 378 -21.20 -4.53 -3.64
N SER A 379 -21.67 -4.53 -4.89
CA SER A 379 -21.18 -5.49 -5.89
C SER A 379 -19.80 -5.01 -6.34
N VAL A 380 -18.76 -5.56 -5.70
CA VAL A 380 -17.37 -5.20 -5.95
C VAL A 380 -16.74 -6.28 -6.83
N SER A 381 -16.08 -5.85 -7.92
CA SER A 381 -15.19 -6.72 -8.69
C SER A 381 -13.75 -6.47 -8.30
N ILE A 382 -13.01 -7.55 -8.02
CA ILE A 382 -11.59 -7.55 -7.70
C ILE A 382 -10.93 -8.48 -8.72
N THR A 383 -10.16 -7.93 -9.66
CA THR A 383 -9.56 -8.72 -10.75
C THR A 383 -8.06 -8.50 -10.84
N ASP A 384 -7.29 -9.54 -11.15
CA ASP A 384 -5.87 -9.44 -11.50
C ASP A 384 -5.05 -8.66 -10.43
N CYS A 385 -5.29 -9.00 -9.16
CA CYS A 385 -4.62 -8.39 -8.02
C CYS A 385 -3.66 -9.38 -7.36
N HIS A 386 -2.46 -8.92 -7.04
CA HIS A 386 -1.32 -9.78 -6.70
C HIS A 386 -0.63 -9.29 -5.42
N VAL A 387 -0.28 -10.22 -4.53
CA VAL A 387 0.52 -9.96 -3.34
C VAL A 387 1.75 -10.87 -3.37
N GLU A 388 2.95 -10.32 -3.20
CA GLU A 388 4.21 -11.07 -3.33
C GLU A 388 5.16 -10.78 -2.15
N ASN A 389 5.83 -11.80 -1.62
CA ASN A 389 6.90 -11.64 -0.60
C ASN A 389 6.49 -10.75 0.60
N THR A 390 5.23 -10.81 1.01
CA THR A 390 4.61 -9.83 1.90
C THR A 390 4.10 -10.49 3.19
N SER A 391 4.31 -9.84 4.33
CA SER A 391 3.80 -10.31 5.63
C SER A 391 2.51 -9.61 6.02
N VAL A 392 1.50 -10.40 6.43
CA VAL A 392 0.22 -9.90 6.94
C VAL A 392 0.01 -10.48 8.34
N THR A 393 0.28 -9.67 9.37
CA THR A 393 0.47 -10.14 10.75
C THR A 393 -0.52 -9.45 11.69
N SER A 394 -1.37 -10.21 12.38
CA SER A 394 -2.37 -9.68 13.31
C SER A 394 -2.42 -10.48 14.62
N SER A 395 -2.61 -9.78 15.74
CA SER A 395 -3.11 -10.42 16.97
C SER A 395 -4.64 -10.57 17.00
N ALA A 396 -5.29 -10.45 15.83
CA ALA A 396 -6.74 -10.41 15.69
C ALA A 396 -7.27 -11.28 14.53
N ASP A 397 -8.60 -11.32 14.44
CA ASP A 397 -9.34 -12.26 13.61
C ASP A 397 -9.49 -11.76 12.15
N ARG A 398 -9.70 -12.71 11.24
CA ARG A 398 -10.06 -12.53 9.81
C ARG A 398 -8.92 -11.91 9.00
N VAL A 399 -7.85 -12.68 8.84
CA VAL A 399 -6.61 -12.26 8.18
C VAL A 399 -6.42 -13.05 6.89
N GLY A 400 -6.15 -12.37 5.78
CA GLY A 400 -5.80 -13.00 4.51
C GLY A 400 -4.53 -12.41 3.89
N GLY A 401 -3.81 -13.18 3.10
CA GLY A 401 -2.66 -12.65 2.34
C GLY A 401 -3.07 -11.53 1.38
N LEU A 402 -4.29 -11.57 0.81
CA LEU A 402 -4.82 -10.54 -0.09
C LEU A 402 -6.01 -9.78 0.49
N LEU A 403 -7.02 -10.50 1.02
CA LEU A 403 -8.23 -9.92 1.62
C LEU A 403 -8.52 -10.44 3.03
N GLY A 404 -8.85 -9.56 3.98
CA GLY A 404 -9.29 -9.99 5.32
C GLY A 404 -10.69 -10.60 5.35
N GLU A 405 -11.67 -9.93 4.74
CA GLU A 405 -13.07 -10.37 4.62
C GLU A 405 -13.77 -9.70 3.43
N PHE A 406 -14.65 -10.42 2.71
CA PHE A 406 -15.53 -9.80 1.72
C PHE A 406 -16.99 -10.32 1.73
N ASP A 407 -17.96 -9.41 1.57
CA ASP A 407 -19.40 -9.68 1.55
C ASP A 407 -19.87 -10.47 0.31
N ALA A 408 -21.05 -11.10 0.42
CA ALA A 408 -21.65 -12.06 -0.52
C ALA A 408 -21.98 -11.58 -1.95
N LYS A 409 -21.67 -10.33 -2.29
CA LYS A 409 -21.83 -9.76 -3.65
C LYS A 409 -20.50 -9.40 -4.31
N THR A 410 -19.38 -9.72 -3.67
CA THR A 410 -18.03 -9.51 -4.19
C THR A 410 -17.60 -10.73 -5.00
N THR A 411 -16.99 -10.49 -6.16
CA THR A 411 -16.31 -11.51 -6.97
C THR A 411 -14.82 -11.19 -7.01
N VAL A 412 -13.99 -12.19 -6.71
CA VAL A 412 -12.52 -12.12 -6.73
C VAL A 412 -12.00 -13.05 -7.81
N SER A 413 -11.34 -12.52 -8.84
CA SER A 413 -10.91 -13.29 -10.00
C SER A 413 -9.45 -13.03 -10.40
N GLY A 414 -8.73 -14.05 -10.87
CA GLY A 414 -7.34 -13.87 -11.36
C GLY A 414 -6.33 -13.42 -10.30
N CYS A 415 -6.69 -13.49 -9.01
CA CYS A 415 -5.90 -12.90 -7.93
C CYS A 415 -4.92 -13.88 -7.29
N THR A 416 -3.74 -13.41 -6.85
CA THR A 416 -2.70 -14.27 -6.25
C THR A 416 -2.10 -13.70 -4.96
N ALA A 417 -1.73 -14.59 -4.03
CA ALA A 417 -0.89 -14.26 -2.88
C ALA A 417 0.31 -15.22 -2.84
N THR A 418 1.43 -14.80 -3.42
CA THR A 418 2.63 -15.61 -3.64
C THR A 418 3.68 -15.36 -2.55
N ASN A 419 4.21 -16.43 -1.97
CA ASN A 419 5.24 -16.36 -0.91
C ASN A 419 4.85 -15.39 0.24
N VAL A 420 3.60 -15.47 0.71
CA VAL A 420 3.11 -14.65 1.81
C VAL A 420 3.31 -15.32 3.16
N THR A 421 3.54 -14.51 4.19
CA THR A 421 3.52 -14.97 5.60
C THR A 421 2.31 -14.37 6.28
N VAL A 422 1.31 -15.20 6.59
CA VAL A 422 0.04 -14.76 7.17
C VAL A 422 -0.09 -15.28 8.60
N GLU A 423 -0.25 -14.35 9.54
CA GLU A 423 -0.37 -14.64 10.97
C GLU A 423 -1.60 -13.94 11.56
N GLY A 424 -2.40 -14.65 12.36
CA GLY A 424 -3.68 -14.17 12.88
C GLY A 424 -4.15 -14.94 14.11
N SER A 425 -5.33 -14.61 14.66
CA SER A 425 -5.96 -15.41 15.73
C SER A 425 -7.03 -16.38 15.23
N ILE A 426 -8.08 -15.89 14.56
CA ILE A 426 -9.22 -16.69 14.06
C ILE A 426 -9.44 -16.44 12.57
N HIS A 427 -9.82 -17.45 11.79
CA HIS A 427 -10.20 -17.35 10.37
C HIS A 427 -9.08 -16.74 9.53
N ILE A 428 -8.03 -17.54 9.32
CA ILE A 428 -6.80 -17.12 8.67
C ILE A 428 -6.71 -17.86 7.34
N GLY A 429 -6.55 -17.12 6.24
CA GLY A 429 -6.38 -17.68 4.89
C GLY A 429 -5.08 -17.23 4.25
N GLY A 430 -4.42 -18.08 3.46
CA GLY A 430 -3.28 -17.64 2.66
C GLY A 430 -3.67 -16.61 1.59
N LEU A 431 -4.89 -16.68 1.05
CA LEU A 431 -5.47 -15.63 0.20
C LEU A 431 -6.49 -14.77 0.97
N ILE A 432 -7.49 -15.40 1.60
CA ILE A 432 -8.70 -14.73 2.11
C ILE A 432 -9.02 -15.16 3.55
N GLY A 433 -9.11 -14.23 4.50
CA GLY A 433 -9.51 -14.57 5.87
C GLY A 433 -10.93 -15.15 5.95
N VAL A 434 -11.90 -14.43 5.39
CA VAL A 434 -13.33 -14.82 5.34
C VAL A 434 -13.95 -14.54 3.97
N LEU A 435 -14.61 -15.56 3.40
CA LEU A 435 -15.28 -15.52 2.10
C LEU A 435 -16.80 -15.69 2.27
N TYR A 436 -17.56 -14.71 1.79
CA TYR A 436 -19.03 -14.79 1.69
C TYR A 436 -19.55 -14.83 0.23
N GLY A 437 -18.74 -14.43 -0.76
CA GLY A 437 -19.12 -14.30 -2.17
C GLY A 437 -18.40 -15.31 -3.07
N GLU A 438 -17.90 -14.86 -4.22
CA GLU A 438 -17.23 -15.70 -5.22
C GLU A 438 -15.71 -15.47 -5.25
N ALA A 439 -14.94 -16.56 -5.38
CA ALA A 439 -13.52 -16.52 -5.75
C ALA A 439 -13.21 -17.53 -6.86
N ASN A 440 -12.75 -17.06 -8.02
CA ASN A 440 -12.48 -17.91 -9.19
C ASN A 440 -11.08 -17.69 -9.79
N ASN A 441 -10.42 -18.73 -10.28
CA ASN A 441 -9.09 -18.61 -10.90
C ASN A 441 -8.07 -17.85 -10.03
N CYS A 442 -7.95 -18.21 -8.74
CA CYS A 442 -7.07 -17.54 -7.79
C CYS A 442 -6.06 -18.53 -7.17
N ALA A 443 -4.88 -18.03 -6.74
CA ALA A 443 -3.80 -18.87 -6.21
C ALA A 443 -3.17 -18.31 -4.92
N SER A 444 -2.62 -19.18 -4.07
CA SER A 444 -1.83 -18.77 -2.90
C SER A 444 -0.65 -19.69 -2.60
N SER A 445 0.46 -19.13 -2.10
CA SER A 445 1.64 -19.86 -1.64
C SER A 445 2.34 -19.14 -0.49
N GLY A 446 3.10 -19.86 0.32
CA GLY A 446 3.76 -19.33 1.52
C GLY A 446 3.33 -20.05 2.80
N THR A 447 3.08 -19.33 3.89
CA THR A 447 2.78 -19.91 5.21
C THR A 447 1.62 -19.23 5.91
N VAL A 448 0.77 -20.04 6.57
CA VAL A 448 -0.31 -19.58 7.47
C VAL A 448 -0.06 -20.12 8.87
N THR A 449 -0.08 -19.23 9.88
CA THR A 449 0.12 -19.58 11.29
C THR A 449 -0.92 -18.90 12.19
N SER A 450 -1.39 -19.58 13.24
CA SER A 450 -2.21 -18.95 14.29
C SER A 450 -1.45 -18.68 15.58
N THR A 451 -1.78 -17.56 16.20
CA THR A 451 -1.28 -17.08 17.51
C THR A 451 -2.15 -17.51 18.69
N THR A 452 -3.25 -18.23 18.46
CA THR A 452 -4.32 -18.44 19.46
C THR A 452 -4.45 -19.89 19.93
N ASN A 453 -4.64 -20.03 21.25
CA ASN A 453 -4.81 -21.32 21.93
C ASN A 453 -6.26 -21.47 22.43
N GLY A 454 -6.81 -22.68 22.34
CA GLY A 454 -7.96 -23.11 23.13
C GLY A 454 -9.33 -22.54 22.75
N LYS A 455 -9.47 -21.87 21.60
CA LYS A 455 -10.79 -21.57 21.02
C LYS A 455 -11.39 -22.83 20.39
N THR A 456 -12.67 -22.80 20.07
CA THR A 456 -13.36 -23.82 19.24
C THR A 456 -13.96 -23.13 18.00
N ASP A 457 -14.23 -23.93 16.98
CA ASP A 457 -14.80 -23.50 15.68
C ASP A 457 -14.03 -22.38 14.94
N VAL A 458 -12.70 -22.44 15.02
CA VAL A 458 -11.79 -21.59 14.22
C VAL A 458 -11.32 -22.35 12.98
N GLY A 459 -11.21 -21.66 11.85
CA GLY A 459 -10.63 -22.21 10.62
C GLY A 459 -9.29 -21.57 10.24
N LEU A 460 -8.29 -22.39 9.92
CA LEU A 460 -7.05 -22.02 9.24
C LEU A 460 -7.02 -22.67 7.86
N GLY A 461 -6.92 -21.88 6.78
CA GLY A 461 -6.92 -22.37 5.41
C GLY A 461 -5.69 -21.90 4.63
N GLY A 462 -5.13 -22.74 3.76
CA GLY A 462 -4.12 -22.29 2.81
C GLY A 462 -4.69 -21.32 1.76
N PHE A 463 -5.94 -21.52 1.34
CA PHE A 463 -6.68 -20.59 0.48
C PHE A 463 -7.55 -19.63 1.32
N ALA A 464 -8.54 -20.16 2.05
CA ALA A 464 -9.47 -19.35 2.84
C ALA A 464 -9.71 -19.85 4.27
N GLY A 465 -9.71 -18.94 5.25
CA GLY A 465 -9.89 -19.30 6.65
C GLY A 465 -11.30 -19.81 6.98
N TYR A 466 -12.33 -19.17 6.43
CA TYR A 466 -13.73 -19.50 6.69
C TYR A 466 -14.64 -19.13 5.51
N VAL A 467 -15.61 -20.00 5.21
CA VAL A 467 -16.55 -19.88 4.08
C VAL A 467 -17.98 -20.08 4.58
N ASP A 468 -18.86 -19.09 4.37
CA ASP A 468 -20.21 -19.08 4.96
C ASP A 468 -21.24 -18.29 4.14
N ASN A 469 -21.62 -18.80 2.98
CA ASN A 469 -22.86 -18.37 2.34
C ASN A 469 -23.45 -19.51 1.51
N ALA A 470 -24.78 -19.59 1.41
CA ALA A 470 -25.39 -20.55 0.49
C ALA A 470 -25.01 -20.30 -0.97
N SER A 471 -24.74 -19.03 -1.31
CA SER A 471 -24.27 -18.59 -2.63
C SER A 471 -22.74 -18.43 -2.71
N ALA A 472 -21.98 -18.82 -1.68
CA ALA A 472 -20.52 -18.74 -1.75
C ALA A 472 -19.99 -19.77 -2.75
N SER A 473 -19.08 -19.35 -3.63
CA SER A 473 -18.44 -20.20 -4.63
C SER A 473 -16.93 -20.03 -4.62
N ILE A 474 -16.20 -21.14 -4.65
CA ILE A 474 -14.76 -21.15 -4.94
C ILE A 474 -14.53 -22.10 -6.11
N SER A 475 -13.99 -21.61 -7.22
CA SER A 475 -13.82 -22.39 -8.44
C SER A 475 -12.45 -22.20 -9.10
N GLN A 476 -11.86 -23.26 -9.66
CA GLN A 476 -10.58 -23.17 -10.39
C GLN A 476 -9.45 -22.51 -9.58
N CYS A 477 -9.41 -22.72 -8.27
CA CYS A 477 -8.46 -22.07 -7.37
C CYS A 477 -7.41 -23.08 -6.83
N SER A 478 -6.21 -22.59 -6.53
CA SER A 478 -5.10 -23.42 -6.06
C SER A 478 -4.42 -22.87 -4.81
N THR A 479 -3.77 -23.74 -4.05
CA THR A 479 -2.85 -23.31 -2.99
C THR A 479 -1.68 -24.29 -2.79
N SER A 480 -0.54 -23.72 -2.42
CA SER A 480 0.64 -24.45 -1.92
C SER A 480 1.09 -23.92 -0.56
N VAL A 481 0.18 -23.29 0.19
CA VAL A 481 0.47 -22.70 1.51
C VAL A 481 0.63 -23.80 2.56
N THR A 482 1.77 -23.81 3.25
CA THR A 482 1.97 -24.66 4.42
C THR A 482 1.20 -24.08 5.61
N VAL A 483 0.32 -24.87 6.21
CA VAL A 483 -0.57 -24.42 7.30
C VAL A 483 -0.14 -25.03 8.61
N ASN A 484 0.36 -24.19 9.52
CA ASN A 484 0.95 -24.60 10.79
C ASN A 484 0.10 -24.10 11.98
N GLN A 485 -0.31 -25.02 12.85
CA GLN A 485 -0.81 -24.66 14.17
C GLN A 485 0.16 -25.17 15.25
N PRO A 486 0.91 -24.28 15.93
CA PRO A 486 1.87 -24.69 16.96
C PRO A 486 1.20 -25.16 18.27
N GLU A 487 -0.10 -24.96 18.44
CA GLU A 487 -0.82 -25.09 19.71
C GLU A 487 -2.17 -25.82 19.55
N ASN A 488 -3.00 -25.86 20.60
CA ASN A 488 -4.30 -26.57 20.59
C ASN A 488 -5.46 -25.68 20.12
N GLY A 489 -6.38 -26.21 19.28
CA GLY A 489 -7.78 -25.75 19.25
C GLY A 489 -8.45 -25.41 17.90
N LEU A 490 -7.80 -25.53 16.74
CA LEU A 490 -8.35 -24.98 15.49
C LEU A 490 -8.60 -26.11 14.46
N SER A 491 -9.57 -25.91 13.57
CA SER A 491 -9.77 -26.76 12.39
C SER A 491 -8.86 -26.26 11.28
N ILE A 492 -8.06 -27.14 10.68
CA ILE A 492 -7.03 -26.77 9.72
C ILE A 492 -7.31 -27.45 8.38
N GLY A 493 -7.49 -26.66 7.33
CA GLY A 493 -7.58 -27.13 5.95
C GLY A 493 -6.37 -26.69 5.16
N GLY A 494 -5.78 -27.56 4.35
CA GLY A 494 -4.80 -27.13 3.35
C GLY A 494 -5.41 -26.12 2.36
N PHE A 495 -6.71 -26.21 2.08
CA PHE A 495 -7.45 -25.27 1.25
C PHE A 495 -8.38 -24.35 2.07
N VAL A 496 -9.42 -24.89 2.72
CA VAL A 496 -10.40 -24.13 3.52
C VAL A 496 -10.38 -24.58 4.98
N GLY A 497 -10.14 -23.67 5.91
CA GLY A 497 -10.09 -24.01 7.34
C GLY A 497 -11.42 -24.53 7.88
N TYR A 498 -12.49 -23.79 7.59
CA TYR A 498 -13.84 -24.13 8.04
C TYR A 498 -14.86 -23.76 6.96
N LEU A 499 -15.67 -24.74 6.54
CA LEU A 499 -16.74 -24.56 5.56
C LEU A 499 -18.10 -24.72 6.26
N LEU A 500 -18.89 -23.65 6.34
CA LEU A 500 -20.32 -23.80 6.64
C LEU A 500 -21.05 -24.20 5.37
N LYS A 501 -21.14 -23.29 4.39
CA LYS A 501 -22.06 -23.40 3.26
C LYS A 501 -21.40 -22.90 1.98
N GLY A 502 -21.92 -23.37 0.85
CA GLY A 502 -21.47 -22.98 -0.48
C GLY A 502 -20.84 -24.13 -1.25
N THR A 503 -20.22 -23.79 -2.38
CA THR A 503 -19.63 -24.74 -3.33
C THR A 503 -18.14 -24.51 -3.48
N VAL A 504 -17.33 -25.57 -3.39
CA VAL A 504 -15.90 -25.56 -3.69
C VAL A 504 -15.62 -26.57 -4.79
N GLU A 505 -15.33 -26.11 -6.00
CA GLU A 505 -15.18 -26.99 -7.16
C GLU A 505 -13.91 -26.75 -7.99
N LYS A 506 -13.38 -27.79 -8.63
CA LYS A 506 -12.21 -27.68 -9.54
C LYS A 506 -10.98 -27.04 -8.86
N CYS A 507 -10.77 -27.30 -7.57
CA CYS A 507 -9.76 -26.63 -6.74
C CYS A 507 -8.75 -27.61 -6.16
N PHE A 508 -7.54 -27.16 -5.84
CA PHE A 508 -6.52 -28.05 -5.27
C PHE A 508 -5.59 -27.45 -4.22
N SER A 509 -5.08 -28.31 -3.34
CA SER A 509 -4.10 -28.01 -2.30
C SER A 509 -2.87 -28.91 -2.41
N THR A 510 -1.68 -28.30 -2.34
CA THR A 510 -0.37 -28.97 -2.34
C THR A 510 0.44 -28.71 -1.06
N GLY A 511 0.00 -27.76 -0.22
CA GLY A 511 0.71 -27.39 1.00
C GLY A 511 0.48 -28.37 2.15
N ASP A 512 1.54 -28.63 2.93
CA ASP A 512 1.47 -29.50 4.11
C ASP A 512 0.63 -28.86 5.23
N VAL A 513 -0.06 -29.71 6.00
CA VAL A 513 -0.90 -29.34 7.14
C VAL A 513 -0.31 -29.96 8.42
N SER A 514 0.02 -29.12 9.40
CA SER A 514 0.56 -29.55 10.69
C SER A 514 -0.22 -28.94 11.84
N GLY A 515 -1.05 -29.77 12.50
CA GLY A 515 -1.90 -29.36 13.61
C GLY A 515 -1.82 -30.30 14.81
N LYS A 516 -1.90 -29.74 16.02
CA LYS A 516 -1.81 -30.52 17.28
C LYS A 516 -3.17 -30.97 17.83
N TYR A 517 -4.27 -30.61 17.18
CA TYR A 517 -5.63 -30.85 17.66
C TYR A 517 -6.48 -31.68 16.66
N ARG A 518 -7.81 -31.59 16.78
CA ARG A 518 -8.81 -32.28 15.96
C ARG A 518 -9.11 -31.50 14.67
N TYR A 519 -9.65 -32.20 13.65
CA TYR A 519 -10.18 -31.60 12.41
C TYR A 519 -9.11 -30.98 11.51
N ASN A 520 -8.07 -31.76 11.19
CA ASN A 520 -7.06 -31.40 10.20
C ASN A 520 -7.37 -32.13 8.88
N GLY A 521 -7.53 -31.39 7.80
CA GLY A 521 -7.80 -31.90 6.46
C GLY A 521 -6.80 -31.37 5.45
N GLY A 522 -6.28 -32.21 4.55
CA GLY A 522 -5.40 -31.75 3.46
C GLY A 522 -6.10 -30.76 2.50
N PHE A 523 -7.44 -30.73 2.50
CA PHE A 523 -8.28 -29.79 1.76
C PHE A 523 -9.17 -28.95 2.69
N VAL A 524 -10.10 -29.56 3.45
CA VAL A 524 -10.98 -28.83 4.38
C VAL A 524 -10.79 -29.28 5.82
N GLY A 525 -10.58 -28.36 6.77
CA GLY A 525 -10.46 -28.71 8.18
C GLY A 525 -11.76 -29.27 8.76
N LYS A 526 -12.79 -28.43 8.80
CA LYS A 526 -14.12 -28.82 9.30
C LYS A 526 -15.26 -28.37 8.39
N ILE A 527 -16.29 -29.21 8.26
CA ILE A 527 -17.56 -28.88 7.62
C ILE A 527 -18.68 -28.89 8.67
N ASN A 528 -19.50 -27.84 8.72
CA ASN A 528 -20.71 -27.80 9.54
C ASN A 528 -21.76 -26.88 8.89
N ALA A 529 -22.56 -27.42 7.97
CA ALA A 529 -23.52 -26.62 7.21
C ALA A 529 -24.76 -26.18 8.02
N GLY A 530 -24.95 -26.71 9.24
CA GLY A 530 -26.12 -26.45 10.07
C GLY A 530 -27.41 -26.85 9.35
N THR A 531 -28.21 -25.87 8.95
CA THR A 531 -29.44 -26.07 8.13
C THR A 531 -29.23 -25.85 6.62
N GLY A 532 -28.00 -25.55 6.19
CA GLY A 532 -27.65 -25.37 4.78
C GLY A 532 -27.00 -26.59 4.14
N THR A 533 -26.38 -26.35 2.99
CA THR A 533 -25.64 -27.37 2.21
C THR A 533 -24.22 -26.90 1.92
N ALA A 534 -23.27 -27.83 2.02
CA ALA A 534 -21.91 -27.69 1.51
C ALA A 534 -21.68 -28.68 0.37
N THR A 535 -21.11 -28.22 -0.74
CA THR A 535 -20.80 -29.05 -1.92
C THR A 535 -19.32 -28.94 -2.25
N ILE A 536 -18.64 -30.06 -2.42
CA ILE A 536 -17.23 -30.12 -2.86
C ILE A 536 -17.13 -31.07 -4.07
N SER A 537 -16.56 -30.62 -5.19
CA SER A 537 -16.44 -31.49 -6.36
C SER A 537 -15.23 -31.23 -7.25
N ASP A 538 -14.67 -32.29 -7.85
CA ASP A 538 -13.52 -32.19 -8.76
C ASP A 538 -12.29 -31.53 -8.10
N CYS A 539 -12.05 -31.84 -6.82
CA CYS A 539 -11.03 -31.20 -6.00
C CYS A 539 -9.97 -32.20 -5.49
N TYR A 540 -8.75 -31.74 -5.22
CA TYR A 540 -7.73 -32.62 -4.63
C TYR A 540 -6.83 -32.01 -3.56
N ALA A 541 -6.25 -32.88 -2.72
CA ALA A 541 -5.16 -32.56 -1.80
C ALA A 541 -3.95 -33.48 -1.99
N SER A 542 -2.76 -32.91 -1.91
CA SER A 542 -1.49 -33.65 -2.06
C SER A 542 -0.44 -33.36 -0.99
N GLY A 543 -0.60 -32.27 -0.23
CA GLY A 543 0.20 -32.03 0.98
C GLY A 543 -0.09 -33.07 2.07
N ASN A 544 0.92 -33.36 2.88
CA ASN A 544 0.84 -34.29 4.00
C ASN A 544 0.04 -33.67 5.16
N VAL A 545 -0.61 -34.52 5.95
CA VAL A 545 -1.40 -34.13 7.12
C VAL A 545 -0.81 -34.77 8.35
N SER A 546 -0.20 -33.94 9.21
CA SER A 546 0.26 -34.31 10.55
C SER A 546 -0.72 -33.76 11.60
N ALA A 547 -1.29 -34.64 12.42
CA ALA A 547 -2.47 -34.35 13.22
C ALA A 547 -2.46 -34.98 14.62
N ASN A 548 -3.51 -34.73 15.42
CA ASN A 548 -3.87 -35.57 16.56
C ASN A 548 -4.92 -36.61 16.19
N SER A 549 -6.21 -36.25 16.21
CA SER A 549 -7.36 -37.14 15.97
C SER A 549 -8.30 -36.50 14.94
N TYR A 550 -9.31 -37.24 14.45
CA TYR A 550 -10.38 -36.70 13.57
C TYR A 550 -9.79 -35.93 12.40
N SER A 551 -8.92 -36.58 11.64
CA SER A 551 -8.13 -35.92 10.60
C SER A 551 -8.06 -36.77 9.34
N GLY A 552 -8.09 -36.12 8.18
CA GLY A 552 -8.16 -36.81 6.90
C GLY A 552 -7.25 -36.19 5.85
N GLY A 553 -6.83 -36.98 4.88
CA GLY A 553 -6.03 -36.47 3.76
C GLY A 553 -6.79 -35.48 2.88
N PHE A 554 -8.13 -35.42 2.98
CA PHE A 554 -8.97 -34.44 2.31
C PHE A 554 -9.77 -33.59 3.31
N ILE A 555 -10.57 -34.20 4.19
CA ILE A 555 -11.44 -33.51 5.16
C ILE A 555 -11.09 -33.95 6.59
N GLY A 556 -10.93 -33.00 7.52
CA GLY A 556 -10.73 -33.33 8.93
C GLY A 556 -11.98 -33.95 9.55
N GLY A 557 -13.10 -33.22 9.54
CA GLY A 557 -14.39 -33.80 9.88
C GLY A 557 -15.63 -33.02 9.48
N VAL A 558 -16.78 -33.67 9.65
CA VAL A 558 -18.12 -33.19 9.27
C VAL A 558 -19.06 -33.29 10.47
N ASP A 559 -19.50 -32.16 11.03
CA ASP A 559 -20.28 -32.11 12.27
C ASP A 559 -21.74 -31.64 12.11
N GLY A 560 -22.16 -31.20 10.91
CA GLY A 560 -23.54 -30.72 10.72
C GLY A 560 -23.97 -30.46 9.27
N GLY A 561 -25.29 -30.56 9.03
CA GLY A 561 -25.97 -30.22 7.78
C GLY A 561 -25.79 -31.20 6.62
N THR A 562 -26.27 -30.81 5.44
CA THR A 562 -26.20 -31.62 4.23
C THR A 562 -24.85 -31.41 3.55
N VAL A 563 -24.12 -32.49 3.29
CA VAL A 563 -22.76 -32.41 2.71
C VAL A 563 -22.65 -33.35 1.51
N ASN A 564 -22.30 -32.78 0.36
CA ASN A 564 -22.11 -33.51 -0.89
C ASN A 564 -20.66 -33.41 -1.33
N ILE A 565 -19.98 -34.55 -1.47
CA ILE A 565 -18.60 -34.64 -1.95
C ILE A 565 -18.60 -35.56 -3.16
N SER A 566 -18.06 -35.10 -4.29
CA SER A 566 -17.99 -35.95 -5.49
C SER A 566 -16.69 -35.78 -6.26
N ARG A 567 -16.18 -36.85 -6.86
CA ARG A 567 -15.02 -36.78 -7.77
C ARG A 567 -13.79 -36.11 -7.12
N CYS A 568 -13.54 -36.33 -5.84
CA CYS A 568 -12.43 -35.72 -5.11
C CYS A 568 -11.36 -36.77 -4.73
N TYR A 569 -10.10 -36.37 -4.57
CA TYR A 569 -9.07 -37.30 -4.07
C TYR A 569 -8.06 -36.65 -3.13
N SER A 570 -7.35 -37.50 -2.39
CA SER A 570 -6.17 -37.10 -1.61
C SER A 570 -4.99 -38.02 -1.89
N SER A 571 -3.77 -37.50 -1.72
CA SER A 571 -2.53 -38.22 -2.06
C SER A 571 -1.36 -37.97 -1.10
N GLY A 572 -1.43 -36.96 -0.22
CA GLY A 572 -0.45 -36.77 0.84
C GLY A 572 -0.60 -37.82 1.96
N SER A 573 0.46 -38.07 2.72
CA SER A 573 0.41 -39.03 3.84
C SER A 573 -0.39 -38.45 5.01
N VAL A 574 -1.14 -39.31 5.72
CA VAL A 574 -1.94 -38.92 6.90
C VAL A 574 -1.35 -39.58 8.13
N THR A 575 -0.72 -38.79 9.00
CA THR A 575 -0.14 -39.25 10.26
C THR A 575 -0.80 -38.53 11.44
N GLY A 576 -1.19 -39.28 12.46
CA GLY A 576 -1.85 -38.71 13.64
C GLY A 576 -1.30 -39.26 14.95
N THR A 577 -1.57 -38.62 16.07
CA THR A 577 -1.25 -39.15 17.42
C THR A 577 -2.43 -39.80 18.13
N GLY A 578 -3.65 -39.69 17.62
CA GLY A 578 -4.87 -40.24 18.20
C GLY A 578 -5.62 -41.17 17.23
N PHE A 579 -6.93 -41.00 17.09
CA PHE A 579 -7.80 -41.96 16.38
C PHE A 579 -8.71 -41.31 15.33
N ALA A 580 -9.45 -42.16 14.59
CA ALA A 580 -10.31 -41.76 13.47
C ALA A 580 -9.54 -40.91 12.44
N LEU A 581 -8.51 -41.52 11.86
CA LEU A 581 -7.83 -41.04 10.66
C LEU A 581 -8.43 -41.69 9.42
N GLY A 582 -8.52 -40.96 8.32
CA GLY A 582 -8.94 -41.49 7.03
C GLY A 582 -8.18 -40.90 5.86
N GLY A 583 -8.08 -41.62 4.75
CA GLY A 583 -7.45 -41.08 3.55
C GLY A 583 -8.22 -39.88 2.99
N LEU A 584 -9.55 -39.96 2.92
CA LEU A 584 -10.39 -38.81 2.60
C LEU A 584 -10.82 -38.07 3.87
N ALA A 585 -11.71 -38.64 4.68
CA ALA A 585 -12.31 -37.95 5.83
C ALA A 585 -11.91 -38.59 7.17
N GLY A 586 -11.57 -37.78 8.18
CA GLY A 586 -11.28 -38.30 9.53
C GLY A 586 -12.53 -38.73 10.29
N TYR A 587 -13.39 -37.76 10.60
CA TYR A 587 -14.61 -37.97 11.40
C TYR A 587 -15.87 -37.51 10.68
N VAL A 588 -16.89 -38.35 10.61
CA VAL A 588 -18.23 -37.99 10.10
C VAL A 588 -19.26 -38.14 11.22
N GLY A 589 -19.67 -36.99 11.75
CA GLY A 589 -20.63 -36.82 12.84
C GLY A 589 -22.09 -36.65 12.41
N VAL A 590 -22.41 -36.89 11.13
CA VAL A 590 -23.76 -36.74 10.56
C VAL A 590 -24.14 -37.93 9.69
N GLU A 591 -25.44 -38.21 9.59
CA GLU A 591 -25.96 -39.21 8.65
C GLU A 591 -26.12 -38.65 7.22
N SER A 592 -26.34 -37.33 7.10
CA SER A 592 -26.61 -36.59 5.85
C SER A 592 -25.38 -36.33 4.95
N LEU A 593 -24.37 -37.20 5.03
CA LEU A 593 -23.22 -37.17 4.13
C LEU A 593 -23.49 -37.99 2.87
N SER A 594 -23.26 -37.38 1.71
CA SER A 594 -23.09 -38.06 0.43
C SER A 594 -21.63 -37.89 -0.02
N MET A 595 -20.93 -39.00 -0.24
CA MET A 595 -19.57 -39.04 -0.80
C MET A 595 -19.54 -40.07 -1.93
N GLN A 596 -19.30 -39.61 -3.16
CA GLN A 596 -19.32 -40.47 -4.33
C GLN A 596 -18.11 -40.30 -5.26
N ASN A 597 -17.66 -41.38 -5.90
CA ASN A 597 -16.58 -41.32 -6.89
C ASN A 597 -15.31 -40.63 -6.35
N CYS A 598 -14.97 -40.78 -5.07
CA CYS A 598 -13.81 -40.15 -4.46
C CYS A 598 -12.70 -41.17 -4.16
N ALA A 599 -11.44 -40.74 -4.06
CA ALA A 599 -10.29 -41.66 -3.93
C ALA A 599 -9.27 -41.29 -2.84
N ALA A 600 -8.98 -42.24 -1.95
CA ALA A 600 -7.91 -42.18 -0.96
C ALA A 600 -6.61 -42.77 -1.53
N TRP A 601 -5.75 -41.93 -2.12
CA TRP A 601 -4.50 -42.36 -2.77
C TRP A 601 -3.25 -42.16 -1.90
N ASN A 602 -3.46 -42.01 -0.60
CA ASN A 602 -2.43 -41.72 0.39
C ASN A 602 -1.46 -42.93 0.52
N PRO A 603 -0.12 -42.72 0.51
CA PRO A 603 0.85 -43.77 0.77
C PRO A 603 0.71 -44.39 2.16
N VAL A 604 0.38 -43.55 3.16
CA VAL A 604 0.26 -43.95 4.57
C VAL A 604 -0.98 -43.28 5.19
N VAL A 605 -1.73 -44.05 5.97
CA VAL A 605 -2.74 -43.57 6.92
C VAL A 605 -2.46 -44.27 8.26
N THR A 606 -1.81 -43.57 9.20
CA THR A 606 -1.28 -44.21 10.42
C THR A 606 -1.41 -43.31 11.67
N PRO A 607 -2.12 -43.77 12.72
CA PRO A 607 -2.02 -43.22 14.06
C PRO A 607 -0.80 -43.78 14.81
N THR A 608 -0.10 -42.94 15.57
CA THR A 608 1.12 -43.31 16.31
C THR A 608 0.84 -43.78 17.74
N THR A 609 -0.29 -43.42 18.35
CA THR A 609 -0.72 -43.97 19.66
C THR A 609 -1.82 -45.01 19.45
N TYR A 610 -1.47 -46.28 19.68
CA TYR A 610 -2.32 -47.44 19.42
C TYR A 610 -2.79 -48.09 20.73
N GLY A 611 -4.07 -48.45 20.84
CA GLY A 611 -4.60 -49.06 22.06
C GLY A 611 -6.06 -49.51 21.97
N ALA A 612 -6.42 -50.51 22.77
CA ALA A 612 -7.67 -51.25 22.64
C ALA A 612 -8.98 -50.49 22.98
N ASN A 613 -8.85 -49.27 23.50
CA ASN A 613 -9.97 -48.43 23.96
C ASN A 613 -10.25 -47.23 23.04
N ASN A 614 -9.50 -47.07 21.94
CA ASN A 614 -9.68 -45.98 20.99
C ASN A 614 -10.53 -46.42 19.78
N TRP A 615 -11.16 -45.47 19.08
CA TRP A 615 -11.85 -45.78 17.82
C TRP A 615 -10.86 -46.23 16.73
N SER A 616 -11.37 -46.92 15.72
CA SER A 616 -10.58 -47.40 14.58
C SER A 616 -10.16 -46.25 13.64
N SER A 617 -9.56 -46.61 12.51
CA SER A 617 -9.25 -45.73 11.38
C SER A 617 -9.50 -46.52 10.09
N GLY A 618 -10.12 -45.87 9.11
CA GLY A 618 -10.49 -46.47 7.83
C GLY A 618 -9.61 -45.96 6.71
N ALA A 619 -9.49 -46.71 5.62
CA ALA A 619 -8.66 -46.27 4.50
C ALA A 619 -9.24 -45.04 3.79
N VAL A 620 -10.57 -44.91 3.73
CA VAL A 620 -11.27 -43.80 3.05
C VAL A 620 -11.89 -42.85 4.06
N VAL A 621 -12.70 -43.35 4.99
CA VAL A 621 -13.24 -42.55 6.11
C VAL A 621 -12.88 -43.19 7.45
N GLY A 622 -12.34 -42.40 8.37
CA GLY A 622 -11.85 -42.83 9.68
C GLY A 622 -12.95 -43.45 10.54
N VAL A 623 -14.01 -42.68 10.79
CA VAL A 623 -15.29 -43.17 11.33
C VAL A 623 -16.47 -42.43 10.69
N THR A 624 -17.57 -43.15 10.47
CA THR A 624 -18.80 -42.62 9.86
C THR A 624 -20.05 -43.33 10.38
N PHE A 625 -21.21 -42.72 10.17
CA PHE A 625 -22.51 -43.36 10.42
C PHE A 625 -22.81 -44.44 9.38
N PRO A 626 -23.51 -45.53 9.77
CA PRO A 626 -23.84 -46.63 8.87
C PRO A 626 -24.84 -46.25 7.77
N THR A 627 -25.57 -45.15 7.92
CA THR A 627 -26.63 -44.67 7.01
C THR A 627 -26.16 -43.66 5.96
N CYS A 628 -24.90 -43.20 6.01
CA CYS A 628 -24.34 -42.27 5.01
C CYS A 628 -24.33 -42.89 3.61
N SER A 629 -24.48 -42.03 2.58
CA SER A 629 -24.39 -42.44 1.18
C SER A 629 -22.92 -42.41 0.73
N LEU A 630 -22.23 -43.55 0.80
CA LEU A 630 -20.82 -43.68 0.39
C LEU A 630 -20.72 -44.62 -0.81
N THR A 631 -20.74 -44.11 -2.04
CA THR A 631 -20.83 -44.91 -3.27
C THR A 631 -19.58 -44.78 -4.15
N ASP A 632 -19.12 -45.88 -4.73
CA ASP A 632 -18.00 -45.86 -5.70
C ASP A 632 -16.77 -45.08 -5.20
N ASN A 633 -16.41 -45.21 -3.92
CA ASN A 633 -15.20 -44.60 -3.39
C ASN A 633 -14.06 -45.62 -3.37
N TYR A 634 -12.84 -45.14 -3.64
CA TYR A 634 -11.67 -45.95 -3.94
C TYR A 634 -10.53 -45.69 -2.97
N ARG A 635 -9.60 -46.64 -2.91
CA ARG A 635 -8.31 -46.49 -2.24
C ARG A 635 -7.19 -47.16 -3.03
N SER A 636 -5.97 -46.67 -2.83
CA SER A 636 -4.76 -47.32 -3.35
C SER A 636 -4.55 -48.72 -2.72
N PRO A 637 -4.12 -49.74 -3.48
CA PRO A 637 -3.67 -51.02 -2.94
C PRO A 637 -2.33 -50.91 -2.20
N ALA A 638 -1.56 -49.85 -2.47
CA ALA A 638 -0.24 -49.63 -1.86
C ALA A 638 -0.32 -48.84 -0.54
N MET A 639 -1.51 -48.44 -0.10
CA MET A 639 -1.71 -47.71 1.15
C MET A 639 -1.31 -48.56 2.36
N ALA A 640 -0.34 -48.09 3.14
CA ALA A 640 -0.07 -48.60 4.47
C ALA A 640 -1.08 -48.01 5.47
N LEU A 641 -2.12 -48.78 5.80
CA LEU A 641 -3.10 -48.44 6.84
C LEU A 641 -2.71 -49.11 8.17
N THR A 642 -2.53 -48.31 9.21
CA THR A 642 -2.43 -48.81 10.60
C THR A 642 -3.75 -48.55 11.31
N ALA A 643 -4.47 -49.58 11.71
CA ALA A 643 -5.76 -49.45 12.38
C ALA A 643 -6.07 -50.63 13.30
N TYR A 644 -6.74 -50.37 14.42
CA TYR A 644 -7.24 -51.41 15.32
C TYR A 644 -8.60 -51.92 14.80
N TRP A 645 -8.92 -53.21 15.02
CA TRP A 645 -10.14 -53.86 14.49
C TRP A 645 -10.26 -53.99 12.96
N VAL A 646 -9.15 -54.14 12.22
CA VAL A 646 -9.18 -54.54 10.81
C VAL A 646 -8.82 -56.03 10.68
N PRO A 647 -9.78 -56.97 10.53
CA PRO A 647 -9.50 -58.29 10.00
C PRO A 647 -8.94 -58.15 8.58
N ALA A 648 -7.84 -58.83 8.28
CA ALA A 648 -7.03 -58.60 7.08
C ALA A 648 -7.70 -58.97 5.73
N SER A 649 -8.95 -59.48 5.74
CA SER A 649 -9.61 -60.07 4.57
C SER A 649 -10.89 -59.36 4.09
N ASP A 650 -11.70 -58.75 4.97
CA ASP A 650 -13.15 -58.62 4.68
C ASP A 650 -13.80 -57.22 4.78
N TYR A 651 -13.08 -56.16 5.19
CA TYR A 651 -13.70 -54.83 5.36
C TYR A 651 -13.88 -53.99 4.06
N ASN A 652 -14.00 -54.67 2.91
CA ASN A 652 -14.27 -54.05 1.61
C ASN A 652 -15.77 -53.81 1.43
N HIS A 653 -16.28 -52.69 1.95
CA HIS A 653 -17.65 -52.24 1.68
C HIS A 653 -17.63 -51.33 0.43
N PRO A 654 -18.05 -51.80 -0.76
CA PRO A 654 -17.95 -51.01 -1.99
C PRO A 654 -18.85 -49.78 -1.97
N ASN A 655 -20.07 -49.94 -1.47
CA ASN A 655 -21.12 -48.93 -1.40
C ASN A 655 -21.78 -48.99 0.00
N VAL A 656 -22.19 -47.85 0.55
CA VAL A 656 -22.96 -47.74 1.81
C VAL A 656 -24.20 -46.88 1.53
N SER A 657 -25.34 -47.28 2.08
CA SER A 657 -26.57 -46.48 2.12
C SER A 657 -27.46 -46.91 3.27
N ALA A 658 -28.57 -46.22 3.51
CA ALA A 658 -29.59 -46.65 4.48
C ALA A 658 -30.12 -48.08 4.24
N ASP A 659 -30.18 -48.53 2.98
CA ASP A 659 -30.60 -49.89 2.62
C ASP A 659 -29.46 -50.93 2.71
N HIS A 660 -28.21 -50.48 2.68
CA HIS A 660 -26.99 -51.30 2.73
C HIS A 660 -26.00 -50.72 3.76
N PRO A 661 -26.35 -50.76 5.06
CA PRO A 661 -25.58 -50.11 6.11
C PRO A 661 -24.26 -50.82 6.41
N LEU A 662 -23.30 -50.07 6.97
CA LEU A 662 -22.07 -50.65 7.51
C LEU A 662 -22.37 -51.56 8.71
N VAL A 663 -21.76 -52.76 8.71
CA VAL A 663 -21.90 -53.78 9.75
C VAL A 663 -20.54 -54.35 10.16
N MET A 664 -20.36 -54.61 11.47
CA MET A 664 -19.19 -55.33 11.98
C MET A 664 -19.38 -56.85 11.80
N GLN A 665 -18.40 -57.52 11.22
CA GLN A 665 -18.47 -58.97 10.96
C GLN A 665 -18.32 -59.88 12.19
N ASN A 666 -17.76 -59.38 13.30
CA ASN A 666 -17.59 -60.18 14.53
C ASN A 666 -18.63 -59.76 15.56
N GLY A 667 -19.54 -60.68 15.91
CA GLY A 667 -20.68 -60.49 16.80
C GLY A 667 -20.35 -60.30 18.28
N ASP A 668 -19.33 -59.50 18.61
CA ASP A 668 -19.08 -59.05 19.98
C ASP A 668 -19.93 -57.79 20.26
N GLU A 669 -21.16 -58.00 20.71
CA GLU A 669 -22.10 -56.94 21.13
C GLU A 669 -21.50 -56.00 22.20
N THR A 670 -20.49 -56.45 22.96
CA THR A 670 -19.78 -55.63 23.95
C THR A 670 -18.78 -54.65 23.32
N THR A 671 -18.35 -54.88 22.07
CA THR A 671 -17.58 -53.90 21.27
C THR A 671 -18.47 -52.93 20.49
N ALA A 672 -19.65 -53.37 20.03
CA ALA A 672 -20.65 -52.49 19.45
C ALA A 672 -21.10 -51.41 20.46
N THR A 673 -21.28 -51.78 21.73
CA THR A 673 -21.57 -50.83 22.82
C THR A 673 -20.39 -49.89 23.15
N LYS A 674 -19.13 -50.30 22.96
CA LYS A 674 -17.97 -49.40 23.10
C LYS A 674 -17.89 -48.37 21.98
N LEU A 675 -18.11 -48.76 20.73
CA LEU A 675 -18.17 -47.81 19.60
C LEU A 675 -19.39 -46.88 19.72
N ALA A 676 -20.54 -47.37 20.20
CA ALA A 676 -21.70 -46.54 20.50
C ALA A 676 -21.49 -45.56 21.68
N SER A 677 -20.51 -45.79 22.56
CA SER A 677 -20.25 -44.95 23.74
C SER A 677 -19.49 -43.65 23.47
N GLY A 678 -19.37 -43.25 22.19
CA GLY A 678 -19.05 -41.85 21.85
C GLY A 678 -20.05 -40.87 22.47
N GLN A 679 -19.68 -39.59 22.59
CA GLN A 679 -20.49 -38.56 23.29
C GLN A 679 -21.88 -38.24 22.66
N GLN A 680 -22.35 -39.04 21.71
CA GLN A 680 -23.64 -38.94 21.02
C GLN A 680 -24.43 -40.27 20.96
N GLY A 681 -23.92 -41.39 21.53
CA GLY A 681 -24.73 -42.60 21.73
C GLY A 681 -25.02 -43.49 20.52
N TYR A 682 -24.42 -43.25 19.35
CA TYR A 682 -24.61 -44.03 18.11
C TYR A 682 -23.33 -44.76 17.67
N PRO A 683 -23.42 -45.98 17.11
CA PRO A 683 -22.27 -46.73 16.64
C PRO A 683 -21.72 -46.14 15.32
N GLN A 684 -20.46 -45.73 15.34
CA GLN A 684 -19.72 -45.27 14.16
C GLN A 684 -18.70 -46.32 13.71
N PHE A 685 -18.51 -46.46 12.39
CA PHE A 685 -17.72 -47.53 11.78
C PHE A 685 -16.65 -46.98 10.83
N PRO A 686 -15.49 -47.64 10.68
CA PRO A 686 -14.51 -47.30 9.65
C PRO A 686 -15.02 -47.69 8.25
N TYR A 687 -14.63 -46.93 7.23
CA TYR A 687 -14.95 -47.22 5.83
C TYR A 687 -13.68 -47.25 4.98
N HIS A 688 -13.50 -48.35 4.23
CA HIS A 688 -12.28 -48.60 3.46
C HIS A 688 -12.46 -48.50 1.94
N GLY A 689 -13.69 -48.43 1.43
CA GLY A 689 -13.97 -48.37 -0.01
C GLY A 689 -13.35 -49.50 -0.84
N LYS A 690 -13.42 -49.33 -2.16
CA LYS A 690 -12.95 -50.27 -3.18
C LYS A 690 -11.44 -50.17 -3.39
N VAL A 691 -10.78 -51.29 -3.70
CA VAL A 691 -9.41 -51.26 -4.26
C VAL A 691 -9.47 -50.81 -5.71
N GLU A 692 -8.67 -49.83 -6.09
CA GLU A 692 -8.43 -49.45 -7.50
C GLU A 692 -6.92 -49.42 -7.75
N ALA A 693 -6.44 -50.04 -8.82
CA ALA A 693 -5.00 -50.28 -9.04
C ALA A 693 -4.52 -49.87 -10.44
N GLY A 694 -3.20 -49.68 -10.58
CA GLY A 694 -2.57 -49.50 -11.90
C GLY A 694 -2.80 -48.15 -12.58
N LYS A 695 -3.07 -47.09 -11.82
CA LYS A 695 -3.32 -45.72 -12.31
C LYS A 695 -2.41 -44.68 -11.64
N THR A 696 -1.93 -43.71 -12.41
CA THR A 696 -1.40 -42.44 -11.88
C THR A 696 -2.54 -41.57 -11.34
N LEU A 697 -2.26 -40.48 -10.62
CA LEU A 697 -3.31 -39.58 -10.10
C LEU A 697 -4.07 -38.89 -11.23
N SER A 698 -3.39 -38.46 -12.29
CA SER A 698 -4.03 -37.95 -13.52
C SER A 698 -4.90 -38.98 -14.23
N GLN A 699 -4.48 -40.25 -14.29
CA GLN A 699 -5.32 -41.33 -14.85
C GLN A 699 -6.53 -41.65 -13.97
N LEU A 700 -6.37 -41.62 -12.64
CA LEU A 700 -7.45 -41.77 -11.67
C LEU A 700 -8.48 -40.65 -11.86
N ALA A 701 -8.05 -39.38 -11.87
CA ALA A 701 -8.89 -38.21 -12.06
C ALA A 701 -9.67 -38.25 -13.40
N SER A 702 -8.96 -38.45 -14.52
CA SER A 702 -9.58 -38.45 -15.86
C SER A 702 -10.47 -39.67 -16.13
N THR A 703 -10.08 -40.88 -15.71
CA THR A 703 -10.78 -42.12 -16.11
C THR A 703 -11.71 -42.71 -15.04
N THR A 704 -11.39 -42.57 -13.75
CA THR A 704 -12.19 -43.12 -12.65
C THR A 704 -13.13 -42.06 -12.07
N LEU A 705 -12.63 -40.85 -11.84
CA LEU A 705 -13.43 -39.76 -11.28
C LEU A 705 -14.19 -38.99 -12.37
N GLY A 706 -13.72 -39.03 -13.62
CA GLY A 706 -14.40 -38.44 -14.79
C GLY A 706 -14.22 -36.92 -14.92
N TRP A 707 -13.04 -36.41 -14.57
CA TRP A 707 -12.74 -34.97 -14.62
C TRP A 707 -12.67 -34.42 -16.06
N ASP A 708 -13.17 -33.20 -16.24
CA ASP A 708 -13.25 -32.55 -17.55
C ASP A 708 -11.87 -32.08 -18.05
N SER A 709 -11.42 -32.69 -19.15
CA SER A 709 -10.20 -32.33 -19.87
C SER A 709 -10.22 -30.93 -20.52
N ALA A 710 -11.37 -30.24 -20.57
CA ALA A 710 -11.42 -28.83 -20.94
C ALA A 710 -10.88 -27.91 -19.83
N ILE A 711 -10.93 -28.36 -18.57
CA ILE A 711 -10.53 -27.59 -17.38
C ILE A 711 -9.17 -28.04 -16.85
N TRP A 712 -8.91 -29.35 -16.88
CA TRP A 712 -7.71 -29.97 -16.33
C TRP A 712 -6.75 -30.42 -17.42
N ASP A 713 -5.46 -30.18 -17.22
CA ASP A 713 -4.38 -30.89 -17.89
C ASP A 713 -3.99 -32.13 -17.08
N PHE A 714 -3.76 -33.23 -17.79
CA PHE A 714 -3.40 -34.55 -17.29
C PHE A 714 -2.04 -35.01 -17.83
N SER A 715 -1.24 -34.09 -18.39
CA SER A 715 0.07 -34.36 -18.99
C SER A 715 1.14 -34.80 -17.98
N THR A 716 0.99 -34.43 -16.70
CA THR A 716 1.87 -34.84 -15.60
C THR A 716 1.18 -35.86 -14.68
N ASP A 717 1.90 -36.45 -13.73
CA ASP A 717 1.31 -37.37 -12.75
C ASP A 717 0.19 -36.74 -11.91
N TYR A 718 0.25 -35.42 -11.66
CA TYR A 718 -0.77 -34.65 -10.95
C TYR A 718 -1.57 -33.77 -11.96
N PRO A 719 -2.91 -33.71 -11.87
CA PRO A 719 -3.72 -32.78 -12.64
C PRO A 719 -3.38 -31.32 -12.30
N THR A 720 -3.27 -30.47 -13.32
CA THR A 720 -3.14 -29.02 -13.16
C THR A 720 -4.26 -28.30 -13.89
N LEU A 721 -4.62 -27.09 -13.46
CA LEU A 721 -5.53 -26.24 -14.22
C LEU A 721 -4.85 -25.78 -15.52
N LYS A 722 -5.65 -25.58 -16.57
CA LYS A 722 -5.21 -25.16 -17.91
C LYS A 722 -5.08 -23.65 -18.08
#